data_AF-A0A2D6MNY9-F1
#
_entry.id   AF-A0A2D6MNY9-F1
#
_cell.length_a   1.000
_cell.length_b   1.000
_cell.length_c   1.000
_cell.angle_alpha   90.00
_cell.angle_beta   90.00
_cell.angle_gamma   90.00
#
_symmetry.space_group_name_H-M   'P 1'
#
loop_
_entity.id
_entity.type
_entity.pdbx_description
1 polymer ?
#
loop_
_entity_poly.entity_id
_entity_poly.type
_entity_poly.pdbx_seq_one_letter_code
_entity_poly.pdbx_strand_id
1 'polypeptide(L)'
;MSQLESLMKEHFVEYASYFILDRAIPELRDGLKPVQRRILHTLFKMSDGRFHKVANVIGDTMKLHPHGDASIGDALVVLANKDYFIERQGNFGNLLTGHSAAASRYIECRLTELALETMFHPALTEFVPSYDGRTEEPVVLPAKLPVVLMTGTEGIAVGMATKILPHNLLEIWNAQIAVLKKKKFELYPDFQQGGLMDVSAYEDGAGKVELRAKIESRDRKTVVIRQIPFGTTTEGLIASIESAVGKGRVKISSINDFTTDKVEIELAIARGSDAKEVIPQLYAYTDCSVSVSSNLVVIDDRKPVVLTVSEITKVLTAALKEQLKRELEYDREQLVDRKHWLTLEQVFVEKRVYKQIENKKTAEGVRKAVLDGMQKHKRLFVRVMVDEDVTRLLELRIRRISAYDIERNREEIKEIGNKIKAIEVKLKNMIKTTVGYLEGMIEKYGGQYPRRTQITKIEAVDKKAVARQNLRLSYDKTSSYFGTDVRGDQFKLTVSEFEHVLGIAKDGTYRVMNAPAKVLFTGPMIFAELFDPEKGAEFTVVYRDKKKMAFAKKIKIEKFIRNREYRLIKDKGGRIDLLLPAGATGTVHMDFVPAKRQRLKEADFDLSTLETTSPSARGARMAPKPVGKLKRIPAEEGAATRRKSAKKPAGKKPAPPGEQGDLF
;
A
#
# COMPACT_ATOMS: atom_id res chain seq x y z
N MET A 1 37.33 -11.22 -22.90
CA MET A 1 36.10 -11.42 -22.08
C MET A 1 36.32 -11.07 -20.60
N SER A 2 37.44 -11.45 -19.95
CA SER A 2 37.68 -11.12 -18.53
C SER A 2 37.75 -9.62 -18.22
N GLN A 3 38.30 -8.79 -19.11
CA GLN A 3 38.32 -7.33 -18.93
C GLN A 3 36.93 -6.69 -19.04
N LEU A 4 36.07 -7.20 -19.92
CA LEU A 4 34.70 -6.69 -20.07
C LEU A 4 33.86 -6.99 -18.82
N GLU A 5 33.99 -8.21 -18.28
CA GLU A 5 33.30 -8.60 -17.06
C GLU A 5 33.73 -7.75 -15.86
N SER A 6 35.04 -7.48 -15.72
CA SER A 6 35.57 -6.60 -14.68
C SER A 6 35.05 -5.16 -14.82
N LEU A 7 35.15 -4.58 -16.02
CA LEU A 7 34.68 -3.21 -16.29
C LEU A 7 33.18 -3.08 -16.09
N MET A 8 32.39 -4.06 -16.55
CA MET A 8 30.94 -4.06 -16.32
C MET A 8 30.61 -4.13 -14.83
N LYS A 9 31.30 -4.98 -14.06
CA LYS A 9 31.08 -5.11 -12.62
C LYS A 9 31.41 -3.80 -11.90
N GLU A 10 32.55 -3.19 -12.21
CA GLU A 10 33.00 -1.94 -11.60
C GLU A 10 32.03 -0.79 -11.89
N HIS A 11 31.74 -0.51 -13.16
CA HIS A 11 30.82 0.56 -13.55
C HIS A 11 29.39 0.32 -13.05
N PHE A 12 28.93 -0.93 -13.02
CA PHE A 12 27.61 -1.24 -12.47
C PHE A 12 27.55 -1.01 -10.96
N VAL A 13 28.60 -1.37 -10.21
CA VAL A 13 28.67 -1.13 -8.76
C VAL A 13 28.73 0.37 -8.46
N GLU A 14 29.49 1.15 -9.21
CA GLU A 14 29.54 2.61 -9.07
C GLU A 14 28.16 3.25 -9.34
N TYR A 15 27.54 2.89 -10.47
CA TYR A 15 26.22 3.37 -10.83
C TYR A 15 25.16 2.98 -9.78
N ALA A 16 25.16 1.72 -9.34
CA ALA A 16 24.22 1.23 -8.34
C ALA A 16 24.41 1.96 -7.00
N SER A 17 25.66 2.15 -6.57
CA SER A 17 25.98 2.86 -5.32
C SER A 17 25.51 4.31 -5.36
N TYR A 18 25.81 5.02 -6.45
CA TYR A 18 25.32 6.39 -6.66
C TYR A 18 23.78 6.45 -6.67
N PHE A 19 23.12 5.54 -7.35
CA PHE A 19 21.66 5.54 -7.46
C PHE A 19 20.97 5.25 -6.11
N ILE A 20 21.55 4.35 -5.30
CA ILE A 20 21.06 3.99 -3.96
C ILE A 20 21.24 5.17 -3.00
N LEU A 21 22.45 5.75 -2.92
CA LEU A 21 22.79 6.76 -1.92
C LEU A 21 22.33 8.17 -2.30
N ASP A 22 22.45 8.54 -3.57
CA ASP A 22 22.34 9.94 -4.00
C ASP A 22 21.04 10.25 -4.76
N ARG A 23 20.09 9.30 -4.84
CA ARG A 23 18.84 9.51 -5.60
C ARG A 23 17.58 8.90 -4.99
N ALA A 24 17.56 7.58 -4.78
CA ALA A 24 16.30 6.86 -4.60
C ALA A 24 15.79 6.84 -3.14
N ILE A 25 16.69 6.66 -2.18
CA ILE A 25 16.39 6.36 -0.77
C ILE A 25 16.70 7.60 0.08
N PRO A 26 15.85 7.97 1.06
CA PRO A 26 16.12 9.10 1.94
C PRO A 26 17.20 8.77 2.98
N GLU A 27 17.91 9.80 3.42
CA GLU A 27 18.81 9.73 4.57
C GLU A 27 18.00 9.70 5.88
N LEU A 28 18.36 8.84 6.84
CA LEU A 28 17.64 8.70 8.11
C LEU A 28 17.70 9.96 8.98
N ARG A 29 18.84 10.67 8.95
CA ARG A 29 19.10 11.82 9.83
C ARG A 29 18.17 13.02 9.59
N ASP A 30 17.89 13.35 8.33
CA ASP A 30 16.98 14.44 7.97
C ASP A 30 15.70 13.99 7.23
N GLY A 31 15.62 12.72 6.86
CA GLY A 31 14.48 12.11 6.18
C GLY A 31 14.29 12.56 4.72
N LEU A 32 15.27 13.23 4.12
CA LEU A 32 15.16 13.84 2.80
C LEU A 32 15.99 13.09 1.75
N LYS A 33 15.48 13.08 0.51
CA LYS A 33 16.30 12.77 -0.67
C LYS A 33 17.18 13.97 -1.03
N PRO A 34 18.32 13.77 -1.71
CA PRO A 34 19.22 14.87 -2.06
C PRO A 34 18.56 16.04 -2.81
N VAL A 35 17.68 15.76 -3.77
CA VAL A 35 16.93 16.81 -4.49
C VAL A 35 16.05 17.64 -3.54
N GLN A 36 15.39 17.00 -2.57
CA GLN A 36 14.53 17.67 -1.60
C GLN A 36 15.35 18.55 -0.64
N ARG A 37 16.50 18.03 -0.18
CA ARG A 37 17.46 18.76 0.65
C ARG A 37 17.96 20.02 -0.04
N ARG A 38 18.36 19.90 -1.31
CA ARG A 38 18.84 21.02 -2.14
C ARG A 38 17.75 22.08 -2.35
N ILE A 39 16.51 21.68 -2.64
CA ILE A 39 15.37 22.61 -2.76
C ILE A 39 15.17 23.41 -1.47
N LEU A 40 15.12 22.73 -0.32
CA LEU A 40 14.91 23.39 0.97
C LEU A 40 16.08 24.31 1.35
N HIS A 41 17.32 23.90 1.06
CA HIS A 41 18.50 24.74 1.28
C HIS A 41 18.48 26.00 0.40
N THR A 42 18.14 25.87 -0.88
CA THR A 42 17.99 27.01 -1.80
C THR A 42 16.92 27.98 -1.29
N LEU A 43 15.74 27.47 -0.91
CA LEU A 43 14.67 28.29 -0.35
C LEU A 43 15.09 29.01 0.93
N PHE A 44 15.89 28.36 1.78
CA PHE A 44 16.41 28.97 2.99
C PHE A 44 17.38 30.12 2.69
N LYS A 45 18.29 29.95 1.71
CA LYS A 45 19.20 31.01 1.27
C LYS A 45 18.49 32.20 0.63
N MET A 46 17.37 31.96 -0.04
CA MET A 46 16.57 33.01 -0.68
C MET A 46 15.60 33.70 0.29
N SER A 47 15.37 33.12 1.47
CA SER A 47 14.29 33.51 2.37
C SER A 47 14.41 34.96 2.84
N ASP A 48 13.46 35.80 2.40
CA ASP A 48 13.28 37.19 2.82
C ASP A 48 11.86 37.45 3.38
N GLY A 49 11.10 36.37 3.61
CA GLY A 49 9.70 36.39 4.07
C GLY A 49 8.66 36.56 2.96
N ARG A 50 9.08 36.83 1.71
CA ARG A 50 8.18 36.98 0.56
C ARG A 50 8.05 35.68 -0.21
N PHE A 51 7.05 35.65 -1.08
CA PHE A 51 6.87 34.57 -2.03
C PHE A 51 7.86 34.71 -3.20
N HIS A 52 8.51 33.60 -3.56
CA HIS A 52 9.40 33.55 -4.72
C HIS A 52 8.76 32.74 -5.84
N LYS A 53 8.94 33.19 -7.08
CA LYS A 53 8.57 32.41 -8.28
C LYS A 53 9.28 31.07 -8.26
N VAL A 54 8.54 29.98 -8.44
CA VAL A 54 9.10 28.62 -8.43
C VAL A 54 10.17 28.46 -9.52
N ALA A 55 10.00 29.12 -10.68
CA ALA A 55 11.02 29.15 -11.73
C ALA A 55 12.41 29.64 -11.24
N ASN A 56 12.45 30.64 -10.36
CA ASN A 56 13.71 31.15 -9.80
C ASN A 56 14.33 30.13 -8.84
N VAL A 57 13.51 29.53 -7.98
CA VAL A 57 13.95 28.49 -7.03
C VAL A 57 14.52 27.27 -7.76
N ILE A 58 13.89 26.85 -8.87
CA ILE A 58 14.40 25.78 -9.72
C ILE A 58 15.75 26.16 -10.32
N GLY A 59 15.86 27.35 -10.91
CA GLY A 59 17.10 27.83 -11.52
C GLY A 59 18.27 27.92 -10.53
N ASP A 60 18.01 28.37 -9.30
CA ASP A 60 19.02 28.42 -8.25
C ASP A 60 19.36 27.02 -7.72
N THR A 61 18.38 26.12 -7.60
CA THR A 61 18.61 24.74 -7.18
C THR A 61 19.41 23.95 -8.21
N MET A 62 19.31 24.28 -9.51
CA MET A 62 20.12 23.64 -10.56
C MET A 62 21.63 23.84 -10.34
N LYS A 63 22.06 24.92 -9.65
CA LYS A 63 23.47 25.11 -9.24
C LYS A 63 23.95 24.00 -8.32
N LEU A 64 23.04 23.32 -7.61
CA LEU A 64 23.32 22.19 -6.72
C LEU A 64 22.88 20.85 -7.34
N HIS A 65 21.92 20.84 -8.26
CA HIS A 65 21.32 19.62 -8.80
C HIS A 65 21.32 19.58 -10.36
N PRO A 66 22.32 18.94 -11.00
CA PRO A 66 22.52 18.99 -12.45
C PRO A 66 21.64 17.98 -13.23
N HIS A 67 20.40 17.72 -12.80
CA HIS A 67 19.55 16.65 -13.37
C HIS A 67 18.26 17.16 -14.06
N GLY A 68 18.25 18.44 -14.43
CA GLY A 68 17.17 19.05 -15.20
C GLY A 68 16.11 19.72 -14.33
N ASP A 69 15.54 20.80 -14.87
CA ASP A 69 14.55 21.67 -14.24
C ASP A 69 13.24 20.94 -13.92
N ALA A 70 12.77 20.07 -14.81
CA ALA A 70 11.53 19.31 -14.63
C ALA A 70 11.56 18.46 -13.34
N SER A 71 12.66 17.74 -13.11
CA SER A 71 12.80 16.86 -11.93
C SER A 71 12.77 17.64 -10.60
N ILE A 72 13.36 18.83 -10.59
CA ILE A 72 13.38 19.73 -9.44
C ILE A 72 11.99 20.34 -9.22
N GLY A 73 11.34 20.76 -10.31
CA GLY A 73 9.98 21.31 -10.29
C GLY A 73 8.98 20.31 -9.72
N ASP A 74 8.99 19.07 -10.19
CA ASP A 74 8.11 18.00 -9.71
C ASP A 74 8.37 17.70 -8.23
N ALA A 75 9.64 17.59 -7.83
CA ALA A 75 10.01 17.37 -6.43
C ALA A 75 9.56 18.51 -5.51
N LEU A 76 9.67 19.77 -5.97
CA LEU A 76 9.20 20.95 -5.23
C LEU A 76 7.68 20.93 -5.08
N VAL A 77 6.94 20.63 -6.15
CA VAL A 77 5.48 20.54 -6.11
C VAL A 77 5.03 19.45 -5.14
N VAL A 78 5.68 18.28 -5.15
CA VAL A 78 5.41 17.19 -4.20
C VAL A 78 5.65 17.64 -2.76
N LEU A 79 6.77 18.32 -2.48
CA LEU A 79 7.07 18.84 -1.14
C LEU A 79 6.06 19.91 -0.69
N ALA A 80 5.67 20.81 -1.59
CA ALA A 80 4.71 21.88 -1.32
C ALA A 80 3.32 21.32 -1.00
N ASN A 81 2.89 20.28 -1.72
CA ASN A 81 1.62 19.61 -1.47
C ASN A 81 1.59 18.79 -0.16
N LYS A 82 2.71 18.69 0.57
CA LYS A 82 2.73 18.16 1.94
C LYS A 82 2.34 19.20 3.00
N ASP A 83 2.32 20.49 2.66
CA ASP A 83 1.94 21.62 3.52
C ASP A 83 2.78 21.77 4.83
N TYR A 84 3.85 21.00 5.01
CA TYR A 84 4.74 21.09 6.18
C TYR A 84 5.85 22.13 5.99
N PHE A 85 6.51 22.12 4.82
CA PHE A 85 7.76 22.87 4.63
C PHE A 85 7.63 24.11 3.77
N ILE A 86 6.73 24.06 2.79
CA ILE A 86 6.62 25.06 1.74
C ILE A 86 5.17 25.54 1.72
N GLU A 87 5.00 26.84 1.92
CA GLU A 87 3.76 27.54 1.68
C GLU A 87 3.66 27.87 0.18
N ARG A 88 2.46 27.72 -0.38
CA ARG A 88 2.21 27.75 -1.82
C ARG A 88 1.18 28.80 -2.21
N GLN A 89 1.43 29.49 -3.32
CA GLN A 89 0.51 30.43 -3.94
C GLN A 89 0.37 30.10 -5.44
N GLY A 90 -0.88 29.93 -5.88
CA GLY A 90 -1.23 29.47 -7.24
C GLY A 90 -1.60 27.98 -7.28
N ASN A 91 -1.74 27.42 -8.49
CA ASN A 91 -2.18 26.04 -8.68
C ASN A 91 -1.00 25.05 -8.68
N PHE A 92 -0.80 24.36 -7.56
CA PHE A 92 0.21 23.30 -7.38
C PHE A 92 -0.31 21.89 -7.74
N GLY A 93 -1.38 21.82 -8.52
CA GLY A 93 -2.06 20.57 -8.85
C GLY A 93 -2.92 20.08 -7.69
N ASN A 94 -3.56 18.93 -7.89
CA ASN A 94 -4.45 18.35 -6.89
C ASN A 94 -4.14 16.86 -6.72
N LEU A 95 -3.76 16.49 -5.50
CA LEU A 95 -3.48 15.10 -5.10
C LEU A 95 -4.70 14.19 -5.23
N LEU A 96 -5.92 14.74 -5.12
CA LEU A 96 -7.17 13.98 -5.19
C LEU A 96 -7.53 13.65 -6.65
N THR A 97 -7.47 14.63 -7.55
CA THR A 97 -7.85 14.42 -8.96
C THR A 97 -6.70 13.88 -9.80
N GLY A 98 -5.45 14.15 -9.43
CA GLY A 98 -4.27 13.84 -10.24
C GLY A 98 -3.90 14.94 -11.23
N HIS A 99 -4.54 16.11 -11.17
CA HIS A 99 -4.22 17.24 -12.05
C HIS A 99 -2.82 17.78 -11.75
N SER A 100 -2.05 18.01 -12.81
CA SER A 100 -0.70 18.55 -12.73
C SER A 100 -0.69 20.01 -12.25
N ALA A 101 0.44 20.42 -11.69
CA ALA A 101 0.66 21.81 -11.32
C ALA A 101 0.73 22.72 -12.56
N ALA A 102 0.37 23.98 -12.36
CA ALA A 102 0.63 25.01 -13.37
C ALA A 102 2.15 25.18 -13.58
N ALA A 103 2.53 25.72 -14.74
CA ALA A 103 3.93 25.94 -15.06
C ALA A 103 4.62 26.81 -13.98
N SER A 104 5.89 26.52 -13.69
CA SER A 104 6.71 27.14 -12.63
C SER A 104 6.77 28.68 -12.66
N ARG A 105 6.47 29.29 -13.79
CA ARG A 105 6.37 30.76 -13.97
C ARG A 105 5.11 31.40 -13.35
N TYR A 106 4.06 30.62 -13.11
CA TYR A 106 2.77 31.11 -12.58
C TYR A 106 2.58 30.84 -11.09
N ILE A 107 3.38 29.94 -10.53
CA ILE A 107 3.28 29.54 -9.12
C ILE A 107 4.42 30.12 -8.30
N GLU A 108 4.12 30.37 -7.03
CA GLU A 108 5.04 30.97 -6.07
C GLU A 108 5.08 30.16 -4.78
N CYS A 109 6.21 30.20 -4.09
CA CYS A 109 6.40 29.48 -2.84
C CYS A 109 7.36 30.19 -1.88
N ARG A 110 7.25 29.86 -0.59
CA ARG A 110 8.19 30.25 0.47
C ARG A 110 8.24 29.17 1.55
N LEU A 111 9.23 29.22 2.43
CA LEU A 111 9.28 28.31 3.58
C LEU A 111 8.18 28.65 4.60
N THR A 112 7.62 27.63 5.23
CA THR A 112 6.72 27.78 6.38
C THR A 112 7.51 28.20 7.62
N GLU A 113 6.83 28.81 8.59
CA GLU A 113 7.44 29.10 9.90
C GLU A 113 7.95 27.83 10.59
N LEU A 114 7.20 26.73 10.46
CA LEU A 114 7.59 25.42 10.98
C LEU A 114 8.95 24.98 10.41
N ALA A 115 9.16 25.09 9.09
CA ALA A 115 10.43 24.72 8.48
C ALA A 115 11.58 25.63 8.93
N LEU A 116 11.37 26.94 8.99
CA LEU A 116 12.39 27.90 9.40
C LEU A 116 12.90 27.64 10.82
N GLU A 117 12.00 27.30 11.76
CA GLU A 117 12.36 27.04 13.15
C GLU A 117 13.03 25.67 13.38
N THR A 118 12.74 24.69 12.50
CA THR A 118 13.07 23.29 12.78
C THR A 118 14.09 22.64 11.85
N MET A 119 14.27 23.13 10.62
CA MET A 119 15.07 22.43 9.60
C MET A 119 16.48 23.00 9.41
N PHE A 120 16.76 24.20 9.90
CA PHE A 120 17.97 24.94 9.55
C PHE A 120 18.71 25.48 10.76
N HIS A 121 20.04 25.36 10.74
CA HIS A 121 20.94 26.02 11.69
C HIS A 121 22.32 26.24 11.03
N PRO A 122 22.58 27.41 10.42
CA PRO A 122 23.76 27.61 9.57
C PRO A 122 25.09 27.26 10.24
N ALA A 123 25.28 27.64 11.50
CA ALA A 123 26.52 27.39 12.24
C ALA A 123 26.76 25.92 12.64
N LEU A 124 25.70 25.08 12.61
CA LEU A 124 25.80 23.66 12.97
C LEU A 124 25.65 22.74 11.75
N THR A 125 25.44 23.33 10.56
CA THR A 125 25.28 22.57 9.33
C THR A 125 26.66 22.27 8.74
N GLU A 126 26.91 21.00 8.43
CA GLU A 126 28.11 20.59 7.71
C GLU A 126 27.91 20.79 6.20
N PHE A 127 28.86 21.48 5.59
CA PHE A 127 28.83 21.84 4.17
C PHE A 127 29.92 21.11 3.40
N VAL A 128 29.60 20.73 2.17
CA VAL A 128 30.55 20.19 1.19
C VAL A 128 30.47 21.01 -0.10
N PRO A 129 31.57 21.09 -0.87
CA PRO A 129 31.53 21.74 -2.18
C PRO A 129 30.48 21.12 -3.11
N SER A 130 29.79 21.96 -3.89
CA SER A 130 28.90 21.52 -4.97
C SER A 130 29.66 20.77 -6.06
N TYR A 131 28.93 20.12 -6.96
CA TYR A 131 29.52 19.34 -8.06
C TYR A 131 30.47 20.14 -8.98
N ASP A 132 30.30 21.47 -9.05
CA ASP A 132 31.14 22.41 -9.82
C ASP A 132 32.13 23.20 -8.93
N GLY A 133 32.14 22.97 -7.62
CA GLY A 133 33.01 23.62 -6.64
C GLY A 133 32.77 25.13 -6.44
N ARG A 134 31.71 25.72 -7.03
CA ARG A 134 31.44 27.16 -6.94
C ARG A 134 30.62 27.56 -5.72
N THR A 135 29.86 26.62 -5.18
CA THR A 135 28.99 26.83 -4.03
C THR A 135 29.15 25.68 -3.04
N GLU A 136 28.51 25.80 -1.89
CA GLU A 136 28.48 24.76 -0.87
C GLU A 136 27.05 24.25 -0.69
N GLU A 137 26.92 22.95 -0.46
CA GLU A 137 25.66 22.29 -0.13
C GLU A 137 25.73 21.53 1.21
N PRO A 138 24.62 21.44 1.95
CA PRO A 138 24.59 20.71 3.21
C PRO A 138 24.64 19.20 2.96
N VAL A 139 25.48 18.49 3.72
CA VAL A 139 25.48 17.02 3.71
C VAL A 139 24.13 16.49 4.20
N VAL A 140 23.67 17.03 5.33
CA VAL A 140 22.38 16.75 5.98
C VAL A 140 21.87 18.05 6.60
N LEU A 141 20.56 18.26 6.59
CA LEU A 141 19.97 19.37 7.33
C LEU A 141 19.86 19.04 8.83
N PRO A 142 20.17 19.97 9.75
CA PRO A 142 19.94 19.77 11.17
C PRO A 142 18.42 19.82 11.45
N ALA A 143 17.73 18.74 11.09
CA ALA A 143 16.28 18.64 11.16
C ALA A 143 15.83 18.19 12.55
N LYS A 144 15.03 19.03 13.22
CA LYS A 144 14.31 18.69 14.46
C LYS A 144 13.01 17.93 14.20
N LEU A 145 12.56 17.89 12.94
CA LEU A 145 11.36 17.17 12.53
C LEU A 145 11.67 15.72 12.12
N PRO A 146 10.79 14.76 12.46
CA PRO A 146 10.91 13.37 12.03
C PRO A 146 10.39 13.20 10.58
N VAL A 147 11.05 13.85 9.62
CA VAL A 147 10.57 14.02 8.23
C VAL A 147 10.23 12.69 7.55
N VAL A 148 11.10 11.68 7.70
CA VAL A 148 10.93 10.38 7.02
C VAL A 148 9.61 9.69 7.35
N LEU A 149 9.15 9.80 8.61
CA LEU A 149 7.87 9.25 9.06
C LEU A 149 6.72 10.21 8.74
N MET A 150 6.94 11.52 8.89
CA MET A 150 5.90 12.54 8.70
C MET A 150 5.42 12.63 7.24
N THR A 151 6.32 12.65 6.27
CA THR A 151 5.94 12.79 4.85
C THR A 151 5.67 11.46 4.17
N GLY A 152 6.24 10.38 4.71
CA GLY A 152 6.46 9.15 3.97
C GLY A 152 7.42 9.36 2.79
N THR A 153 7.76 8.27 2.12
CA THR A 153 8.54 8.32 0.88
C THR A 153 8.32 7.06 0.06
N GLU A 154 8.48 7.17 -1.24
CA GLU A 154 8.53 6.02 -2.14
C GLU A 154 9.74 6.19 -3.06
N GLY A 155 10.47 5.11 -3.27
CA GLY A 155 11.67 5.12 -4.10
C GLY A 155 12.04 3.71 -4.53
N ILE A 156 12.39 3.58 -5.81
CA ILE A 156 12.91 2.32 -6.36
C ILE A 156 14.39 2.55 -6.62
N ALA A 157 15.24 1.69 -6.09
CA ALA A 157 16.68 1.68 -6.28
C ALA A 157 17.12 0.39 -7.00
N VAL A 158 18.41 0.26 -7.31
CA VAL A 158 18.93 -0.96 -7.93
C VAL A 158 18.87 -2.10 -6.90
N GLY A 159 18.01 -3.09 -7.16
CA GLY A 159 17.86 -4.28 -6.31
C GLY A 159 17.06 -4.09 -5.02
N MET A 160 16.51 -2.90 -4.76
CA MET A 160 15.70 -2.63 -3.55
C MET A 160 14.66 -1.53 -3.80
N ALA A 161 13.65 -1.45 -2.94
CA ALA A 161 12.65 -0.39 -2.97
C ALA A 161 12.31 0.04 -1.55
N THR A 162 12.05 1.33 -1.36
CA THR A 162 11.53 1.90 -0.12
C THR A 162 10.10 2.39 -0.33
N LYS A 163 9.23 2.05 0.61
CA LYS A 163 7.84 2.54 0.67
C LYS A 163 7.49 2.78 2.12
N ILE A 164 7.69 4.03 2.55
CA ILE A 164 7.42 4.51 3.91
C ILE A 164 6.09 5.23 3.88
N LEU A 165 5.13 4.74 4.68
CA LEU A 165 3.82 5.36 4.79
C LEU A 165 3.89 6.58 5.70
N PRO A 166 3.20 7.70 5.36
CA PRO A 166 3.18 8.90 6.20
C PRO A 166 2.47 8.65 7.53
N HIS A 167 2.90 9.34 8.58
CA HIS A 167 2.35 9.29 9.93
C HIS A 167 1.97 10.69 10.40
N ASN A 168 1.05 10.75 11.36
CA ASN A 168 0.60 12.02 11.92
C ASN A 168 1.69 12.66 12.79
N LEU A 169 2.00 13.93 12.53
CA LEU A 169 3.08 14.66 13.24
C LEU A 169 2.87 14.72 14.77
N LEU A 170 1.63 14.97 15.21
CA LEU A 170 1.30 15.06 16.63
C LEU A 170 1.46 13.70 17.33
N GLU A 171 1.10 12.62 16.66
CA GLU A 171 1.33 11.27 17.19
C GLU A 171 2.82 10.94 17.27
N ILE A 172 3.61 11.31 16.25
CA ILE A 172 5.06 11.11 16.29
C ILE A 172 5.68 11.87 17.46
N TRP A 173 5.33 13.14 17.69
CA TRP A 173 5.85 13.89 18.84
C TRP A 173 5.47 13.25 20.18
N ASN A 174 4.22 12.79 20.32
CA ASN A 174 3.79 12.04 21.50
C ASN A 174 4.58 10.73 21.67
N ALA A 175 4.87 10.02 20.58
CA ALA A 175 5.71 8.82 20.59
C ALA A 175 7.17 9.14 20.99
N GLN A 176 7.76 10.24 20.50
CA GLN A 176 9.09 10.69 20.91
C GLN A 176 9.12 11.02 22.42
N ILE A 177 8.08 11.68 22.95
CA ILE A 177 7.92 11.90 24.40
C ILE A 177 7.83 10.55 25.15
N ALA A 178 7.09 9.58 24.63
CA ALA A 178 6.98 8.24 25.20
C ALA A 178 8.34 7.51 25.21
N VAL A 179 9.12 7.59 24.13
CA VAL A 179 10.49 7.06 24.04
C VAL A 179 11.37 7.65 25.14
N LEU A 180 11.37 8.98 25.28
CA LEU A 180 12.15 9.69 26.31
C LEU A 180 11.74 9.30 27.73
N LYS A 181 10.45 9.01 27.95
CA LYS A 181 9.89 8.54 29.23
C LYS A 181 9.95 7.01 29.40
N LYS A 182 10.59 6.29 28.46
CA LYS A 182 10.68 4.80 28.42
C LYS A 182 9.31 4.10 28.49
N LYS A 183 8.29 4.69 27.88
CA LYS A 183 6.95 4.12 27.75
C LYS A 183 6.80 3.41 26.41
N LYS A 184 5.93 2.40 26.37
CA LYS A 184 5.50 1.80 25.10
C LYS A 184 4.64 2.79 24.32
N PHE A 185 4.72 2.74 23.00
CA PHE A 185 3.93 3.54 22.09
C PHE A 185 3.63 2.69 20.85
N GLU A 186 2.58 3.09 20.13
CA GLU A 186 2.21 2.53 18.84
C GLU A 186 2.02 3.71 17.89
N LEU A 187 2.50 3.56 16.66
CA LEU A 187 2.37 4.57 15.61
C LEU A 187 1.76 3.91 14.38
N TYR A 188 0.76 4.57 13.83
CA TYR A 188 0.05 4.09 12.66
C TYR A 188 0.03 5.16 11.56
N PRO A 189 0.00 4.75 10.28
CA PRO A 189 -0.02 5.69 9.18
C PRO A 189 -1.22 6.65 9.22
N ASP A 190 -1.04 7.85 8.68
CA ASP A 190 -2.08 8.85 8.49
C ASP A 190 -1.91 9.50 7.12
N PHE A 191 -2.97 9.50 6.31
CA PHE A 191 -2.90 9.88 4.91
C PHE A 191 -3.64 11.20 4.66
N GLN A 192 -3.08 12.05 3.80
CA GLN A 192 -3.71 13.33 3.43
C GLN A 192 -5.11 13.16 2.82
N GLN A 193 -5.36 12.02 2.14
CA GLN A 193 -6.61 11.62 1.50
C GLN A 193 -7.67 11.09 2.50
N GLY A 194 -7.28 10.82 3.75
CA GLY A 194 -8.14 10.29 4.79
C GLY A 194 -8.45 8.80 4.59
N GLY A 195 -9.73 8.45 4.59
CA GLY A 195 -10.22 7.09 4.39
C GLY A 195 -10.25 6.24 5.66
N LEU A 196 -10.67 4.99 5.48
CA LEU A 196 -10.69 3.96 6.51
C LEU A 196 -9.43 3.10 6.35
N MET A 197 -8.80 2.72 7.46
CA MET A 197 -7.59 1.89 7.45
C MET A 197 -7.67 0.76 8.48
N ASP A 198 -7.31 -0.45 8.05
CA ASP A 198 -7.00 -1.57 8.92
C ASP A 198 -5.50 -1.77 9.03
N VAL A 199 -5.02 -1.77 10.27
CA VAL A 199 -3.60 -1.89 10.66
C VAL A 199 -3.23 -3.27 11.18
N SER A 200 -4.15 -4.24 11.16
CA SER A 200 -3.96 -5.58 11.73
C SER A 200 -2.74 -6.30 11.14
N ALA A 201 -2.38 -6.01 9.90
CA ALA A 201 -1.24 -6.58 9.20
C ALA A 201 -0.06 -5.60 9.03
N TYR A 202 -0.03 -4.46 9.75
CA TYR A 202 0.98 -3.42 9.54
C TYR A 202 2.36 -3.78 10.07
N GLU A 203 2.42 -4.59 11.14
CA GLU A 203 3.65 -5.16 11.72
C GLU A 203 4.76 -4.10 11.93
N ASP A 204 4.43 -2.97 12.57
CA ASP A 204 5.38 -1.87 12.88
C ASP A 204 6.12 -1.34 11.63
N GLY A 205 5.49 -1.42 10.45
CA GLY A 205 6.03 -0.95 9.18
C GLY A 205 6.58 -2.03 8.25
N ALA A 206 6.71 -3.28 8.71
CA ALA A 206 7.20 -4.40 7.88
C ALA A 206 6.09 -5.07 7.06
N GLY A 207 4.82 -4.79 7.36
CA GLY A 207 3.68 -5.44 6.74
C GLY A 207 2.93 -4.55 5.76
N LYS A 208 1.60 -4.64 5.79
CA LYS A 208 0.70 -3.93 4.88
C LYS A 208 -0.51 -3.36 5.62
N VAL A 209 -1.10 -2.30 5.05
CA VAL A 209 -2.37 -1.74 5.51
C VAL A 209 -3.44 -1.96 4.45
N GLU A 210 -4.65 -2.27 4.89
CA GLU A 210 -5.83 -2.26 4.02
C GLU A 210 -6.51 -0.90 4.13
N LEU A 211 -6.79 -0.29 3.00
CA LEU A 211 -7.38 1.04 2.91
C LEU A 211 -8.71 0.97 2.18
N ARG A 212 -9.72 1.65 2.72
CA ARG A 212 -11.05 1.73 2.12
C ARG A 212 -11.52 3.17 1.94
N ALA A 213 -12.20 3.38 0.83
CA ALA A 213 -12.94 4.59 0.55
C ALA A 213 -14.07 4.74 1.58
N LYS A 214 -14.32 5.98 2.01
CA LYS A 214 -15.49 6.29 2.84
C LYS A 214 -16.68 6.50 1.91
N ILE A 215 -17.59 5.53 1.91
CA ILE A 215 -18.79 5.53 1.07
C ILE A 215 -20.02 5.74 1.96
N GLU A 216 -20.82 6.74 1.63
CA GLU A 216 -22.05 7.08 2.35
C GLU A 216 -23.26 6.79 1.43
N SER A 217 -24.30 6.14 1.98
CA SER A 217 -25.56 5.96 1.27
C SER A 217 -26.43 7.18 1.52
N ARG A 218 -26.63 8.01 0.49
CA ARG A 218 -27.53 9.17 0.56
C ARG A 218 -28.99 8.72 0.54
N ASP A 219 -29.29 7.72 -0.29
CA ASP A 219 -30.57 7.04 -0.36
C ASP A 219 -30.39 5.58 -0.86
N ARG A 220 -31.48 4.83 -1.06
CA ARG A 220 -31.43 3.41 -1.50
C ARG A 220 -30.82 3.21 -2.90
N LYS A 221 -30.74 4.27 -3.70
CA LYS A 221 -30.33 4.28 -5.11
C LYS A 221 -29.12 5.18 -5.38
N THR A 222 -28.60 5.89 -4.39
CA THR A 222 -27.50 6.84 -4.55
C THR A 222 -26.49 6.62 -3.44
N VAL A 223 -25.24 6.38 -3.84
CA VAL A 223 -24.09 6.31 -2.92
C VAL A 223 -23.08 7.38 -3.30
N VAL A 224 -22.44 7.96 -2.29
CA VAL A 224 -21.47 9.06 -2.46
C VAL A 224 -20.15 8.64 -1.84
N ILE A 225 -19.08 8.73 -2.61
CA ILE A 225 -17.72 8.54 -2.11
C ILE A 225 -17.20 9.88 -1.60
N ARG A 226 -16.87 9.94 -0.30
CA ARG A 226 -16.41 11.16 0.39
C ARG A 226 -14.91 11.22 0.62
N GLN A 227 -14.24 10.07 0.61
CA GLN A 227 -12.79 9.95 0.77
C GLN A 227 -12.30 8.77 -0.06
N ILE A 228 -11.14 8.90 -0.68
CA ILE A 228 -10.50 7.87 -1.50
C ILE A 228 -9.31 7.25 -0.77
N PRO A 229 -8.93 5.99 -1.07
CA PRO A 229 -7.76 5.35 -0.47
C PRO A 229 -6.43 5.99 -0.89
N PHE A 230 -5.41 5.79 -0.06
CA PHE A 230 -4.06 6.27 -0.35
C PHE A 230 -3.50 5.70 -1.66
N GLY A 231 -2.95 6.57 -2.51
CA GLY A 231 -2.31 6.17 -3.76
C GLY A 231 -3.28 6.04 -4.95
N THR A 232 -4.54 6.42 -4.77
CA THR A 232 -5.54 6.50 -5.85
C THR A 232 -5.91 7.97 -6.13
N THR A 233 -6.46 8.23 -7.31
CA THR A 233 -7.08 9.51 -7.69
C THR A 233 -8.57 9.32 -7.96
N THR A 234 -9.36 10.39 -7.98
CA THR A 234 -10.78 10.32 -8.34
C THR A 234 -10.96 9.77 -9.74
N GLU A 235 -10.16 10.24 -10.71
CA GLU A 235 -10.16 9.73 -12.09
C GLU A 235 -9.82 8.24 -12.15
N GLY A 236 -8.77 7.80 -11.44
CA GLY A 236 -8.36 6.39 -11.39
C GLY A 236 -9.42 5.50 -10.73
N LEU A 237 -10.03 5.98 -9.65
CA LEU A 237 -11.11 5.28 -8.95
C LEU A 237 -12.37 5.17 -9.83
N ILE A 238 -12.73 6.24 -10.54
CA ILE A 238 -13.86 6.23 -11.48
C ILE A 238 -13.60 5.23 -12.61
N ALA A 239 -12.41 5.24 -13.22
CA ALA A 239 -12.05 4.27 -14.26
C ALA A 239 -12.11 2.81 -13.75
N SER A 240 -11.70 2.59 -12.51
CA SER A 240 -11.82 1.29 -11.81
C SER A 240 -13.27 0.84 -11.69
N ILE A 241 -14.16 1.77 -11.29
CA ILE A 241 -15.60 1.54 -11.19
C ILE A 241 -16.21 1.26 -12.57
N GLU A 242 -15.90 2.07 -13.58
CA GLU A 242 -16.37 1.87 -14.96
C GLU A 242 -15.95 0.52 -15.52
N SER A 243 -14.70 0.09 -15.26
CA SER A 243 -14.23 -1.25 -15.64
C SER A 243 -15.05 -2.36 -14.98
N ALA A 244 -15.39 -2.21 -13.70
CA ALA A 244 -16.22 -3.17 -12.98
C ALA A 244 -17.68 -3.19 -13.47
N VAL A 245 -18.22 -2.03 -13.87
CA VAL A 245 -19.54 -1.90 -14.50
C VAL A 245 -19.56 -2.55 -15.89
N GLY A 246 -18.53 -2.30 -16.71
CA GLY A 246 -18.39 -2.91 -18.04
C GLY A 246 -18.28 -4.44 -17.99
N LYS A 247 -17.67 -4.97 -16.92
CA LYS A 247 -17.62 -6.43 -16.63
C LYS A 247 -18.92 -6.97 -15.98
N GLY A 248 -19.91 -6.11 -15.72
CA GLY A 248 -21.18 -6.46 -15.09
C GLY A 248 -21.07 -6.86 -13.61
N ARG A 249 -19.93 -6.61 -12.96
CA ARG A 249 -19.67 -6.95 -11.55
C ARG A 249 -20.40 -6.01 -10.60
N VAL A 250 -20.55 -4.75 -11.00
CA VAL A 250 -21.23 -3.69 -10.26
C VAL A 250 -22.34 -3.09 -11.13
N LYS A 251 -23.49 -2.74 -10.54
CA LYS A 251 -24.63 -2.12 -11.26
C LYS A 251 -24.79 -0.64 -10.91
N ILE A 252 -24.12 0.20 -11.67
CA ILE A 252 -24.22 1.67 -11.59
C ILE A 252 -24.77 2.19 -12.91
N SER A 253 -25.72 3.13 -12.85
CA SER A 253 -26.32 3.76 -14.03
C SER A 253 -25.58 5.02 -14.48
N SER A 254 -25.07 5.81 -13.54
CA SER A 254 -24.30 7.02 -13.84
C SER A 254 -23.30 7.32 -12.73
N ILE A 255 -22.21 7.99 -13.10
CA ILE A 255 -21.14 8.44 -12.22
C ILE A 255 -20.98 9.94 -12.46
N ASN A 256 -21.09 10.74 -11.40
CA ASN A 256 -20.88 12.18 -11.47
C ASN A 256 -19.76 12.55 -10.49
N ASP A 257 -18.71 13.22 -10.99
CA ASP A 257 -17.63 13.74 -10.15
C ASP A 257 -17.86 15.23 -9.87
N PHE A 258 -18.09 15.56 -8.60
CA PHE A 258 -18.23 16.93 -8.09
C PHE A 258 -17.03 17.32 -7.20
N THR A 259 -15.90 16.61 -7.33
CA THR A 259 -14.72 16.82 -6.50
C THR A 259 -14.10 18.20 -6.70
N THR A 260 -13.82 18.87 -5.59
CA THR A 260 -13.08 20.14 -5.51
C THR A 260 -11.83 19.97 -4.64
N ASP A 261 -11.74 20.72 -3.54
CA ASP A 261 -10.89 20.46 -2.38
C ASP A 261 -11.33 19.23 -1.58
N LYS A 262 -12.59 18.81 -1.74
CA LYS A 262 -13.18 17.62 -1.10
C LYS A 262 -13.65 16.65 -2.16
N VAL A 263 -13.43 15.36 -1.91
CA VAL A 263 -13.92 14.28 -2.78
C VAL A 263 -15.44 14.20 -2.68
N GLU A 264 -16.11 14.23 -3.83
CA GLU A 264 -17.54 13.99 -3.95
C GLU A 264 -17.84 13.29 -5.27
N ILE A 265 -17.83 11.95 -5.25
CA ILE A 265 -18.20 11.13 -6.41
C ILE A 265 -19.57 10.52 -6.14
N GLU A 266 -20.57 10.96 -6.87
CA GLU A 266 -21.94 10.45 -6.76
C GLU A 266 -22.16 9.30 -7.76
N LEU A 267 -22.61 8.17 -7.24
CA LEU A 267 -22.91 6.97 -8.01
C LEU A 267 -24.41 6.68 -7.92
N ALA A 268 -25.09 6.78 -9.06
CA ALA A 268 -26.48 6.35 -9.18
C ALA A 268 -26.53 4.85 -9.45
N ILE A 269 -27.31 4.11 -8.67
CA ILE A 269 -27.42 2.66 -8.73
C ILE A 269 -28.46 2.27 -9.78
N ALA A 270 -28.12 1.29 -10.63
CA ALA A 270 -29.03 0.84 -11.67
C ALA A 270 -30.29 0.17 -11.08
N ARG A 271 -31.35 0.09 -11.91
CA ARG A 271 -32.61 -0.56 -11.52
C ARG A 271 -32.35 -2.03 -11.13
N GLY A 272 -32.97 -2.47 -10.03
CA GLY A 272 -32.87 -3.84 -9.52
C GLY A 272 -31.65 -4.17 -8.63
N SER A 273 -30.87 -3.18 -8.18
CA SER A 273 -29.92 -3.33 -7.06
C SER A 273 -30.07 -2.17 -6.07
N ASP A 274 -29.55 -2.33 -4.86
CA ASP A 274 -29.60 -1.31 -3.81
C ASP A 274 -28.21 -0.98 -3.25
N ALA A 275 -28.12 0.06 -2.42
CA ALA A 275 -26.86 0.47 -1.81
C ALA A 275 -26.21 -0.63 -0.95
N LYS A 276 -27.02 -1.47 -0.29
CA LYS A 276 -26.53 -2.56 0.57
C LYS A 276 -25.83 -3.66 -0.22
N GLU A 277 -26.27 -3.94 -1.43
CA GLU A 277 -25.60 -4.87 -2.36
C GLU A 277 -24.39 -4.24 -3.04
N VAL A 278 -24.50 -2.98 -3.48
CA VAL A 278 -23.49 -2.33 -4.33
C VAL A 278 -22.24 -1.92 -3.55
N ILE A 279 -22.37 -1.46 -2.30
CA ILE A 279 -21.20 -1.03 -1.51
C ILE A 279 -20.18 -2.18 -1.31
N PRO A 280 -20.58 -3.40 -0.89
CA PRO A 280 -19.67 -4.54 -0.86
C PRO A 280 -19.06 -4.88 -2.23
N GLN A 281 -19.84 -4.77 -3.31
CA GLN A 281 -19.34 -5.01 -4.68
C GLN A 281 -18.25 -3.99 -5.06
N LEU A 282 -18.43 -2.72 -4.71
CA LEU A 282 -17.43 -1.67 -4.91
C LEU A 282 -16.14 -2.03 -4.16
N TYR A 283 -16.22 -2.37 -2.88
CA TYR A 283 -15.03 -2.77 -2.12
C TYR A 283 -14.35 -4.04 -2.66
N ALA A 284 -15.09 -4.99 -3.24
CA ALA A 284 -14.53 -6.25 -3.74
C ALA A 284 -13.85 -6.14 -5.12
N TYR A 285 -14.36 -5.24 -5.97
CA TYR A 285 -14.06 -5.25 -7.41
C TYR A 285 -13.46 -3.95 -7.95
N THR A 286 -13.37 -2.89 -7.13
CA THR A 286 -12.80 -1.60 -7.54
C THR A 286 -11.73 -1.16 -6.55
N ASP A 287 -11.02 -0.08 -6.90
CA ASP A 287 -10.01 0.55 -6.04
C ASP A 287 -10.63 1.31 -4.85
N CYS A 288 -11.93 1.12 -4.58
CA CYS A 288 -12.55 1.53 -3.32
C CYS A 288 -11.97 0.78 -2.12
N SER A 289 -11.29 -0.36 -2.33
CA SER A 289 -10.51 -1.07 -1.33
C SER A 289 -9.17 -1.48 -1.92
N VAL A 290 -8.06 -1.01 -1.34
CA VAL A 290 -6.70 -1.33 -1.80
C VAL A 290 -5.84 -1.79 -0.64
N SER A 291 -4.84 -2.62 -0.93
CA SER A 291 -3.84 -3.05 0.03
C SER A 291 -2.52 -2.35 -0.31
N VAL A 292 -1.92 -1.66 0.67
CA VAL A 292 -0.65 -0.96 0.50
C VAL A 292 0.40 -1.60 1.40
N SER A 293 1.41 -2.19 0.80
CA SER A 293 2.55 -2.74 1.52
C SER A 293 3.55 -1.65 1.89
N SER A 294 4.12 -1.77 3.07
CA SER A 294 5.14 -0.91 3.63
C SER A 294 6.48 -1.63 3.60
N ASN A 295 7.56 -0.90 3.30
CA ASN A 295 8.93 -1.40 3.39
C ASN A 295 9.87 -0.22 3.69
N LEU A 296 10.30 -0.11 4.94
CA LEU A 296 11.08 1.04 5.39
C LEU A 296 12.57 0.78 5.19
N VAL A 297 13.06 1.18 4.02
CA VAL A 297 14.49 1.24 3.72
C VAL A 297 14.94 2.69 3.76
N VAL A 298 15.97 2.97 4.55
CA VAL A 298 16.57 4.30 4.72
C VAL A 298 18.09 4.18 4.64
N ILE A 299 18.78 5.29 4.35
CA ILE A 299 20.24 5.35 4.44
C ILE A 299 20.64 5.75 5.86
N ASP A 300 21.46 4.93 6.49
CA ASP A 300 22.13 5.23 7.76
C ASP A 300 23.63 4.97 7.59
N ASP A 301 24.46 5.95 7.96
CA ASP A 301 25.93 5.92 7.77
C ASP A 301 26.37 5.42 6.37
N ARG A 302 25.78 6.01 5.33
CA ARG A 302 26.01 5.68 3.91
C ARG A 302 25.72 4.22 3.54
N LYS A 303 24.83 3.53 4.27
CA LYS A 303 24.39 2.17 3.97
C LYS A 303 22.87 2.07 4.00
N PRO A 304 22.24 1.31 3.09
CA PRO A 304 20.83 1.02 3.18
C PRO A 304 20.55 0.06 4.34
N VAL A 305 19.63 0.45 5.22
CA VAL A 305 19.18 -0.35 6.36
C VAL A 305 17.66 -0.50 6.33
N VAL A 306 17.17 -1.66 6.75
CA VAL A 306 15.74 -1.93 6.96
C VAL A 306 15.47 -1.73 8.44
N LEU A 307 14.51 -0.87 8.77
CA LEU A 307 14.15 -0.54 10.15
C LEU A 307 12.63 -0.58 10.33
N THR A 308 12.18 -0.76 11.56
CA THR A 308 10.76 -0.61 11.89
C THR A 308 10.41 0.85 12.24
N VAL A 309 9.11 1.19 12.28
CA VAL A 309 8.64 2.53 12.69
C VAL A 309 9.11 2.85 14.11
N SER A 310 9.04 1.89 15.03
CA SER A 310 9.52 2.06 16.39
C SER A 310 11.02 2.29 16.48
N GLU A 311 11.82 1.60 15.65
CA GLU A 311 13.28 1.79 15.59
C GLU A 311 13.64 3.17 15.05
N ILE A 312 13.05 3.57 13.93
CA ILE A 312 13.24 4.90 13.34
C ILE A 312 12.86 5.98 14.34
N THR A 313 11.73 5.84 15.03
CA THR A 313 11.29 6.81 16.05
C THR A 313 12.32 6.95 17.17
N LYS A 314 12.93 5.85 17.64
CA LYS A 314 14.00 5.89 18.66
C LYS A 314 15.26 6.59 18.15
N VAL A 315 15.69 6.27 16.93
CA VAL A 315 16.88 6.90 16.31
C VAL A 315 16.66 8.41 16.15
N LEU A 316 15.52 8.81 15.59
CA LEU A 316 15.16 10.22 15.41
C LEU A 316 15.02 10.96 16.75
N THR A 317 14.49 10.30 17.79
CA THR A 317 14.43 10.88 19.14
C THR A 317 15.82 11.12 19.73
N ALA A 318 16.74 10.17 19.53
CA ALA A 318 18.13 10.32 19.97
C ALA A 318 18.83 11.44 19.21
N ALA A 319 18.62 11.53 17.89
CA ALA A 319 19.15 12.59 17.04
C ALA A 319 18.62 13.97 17.46
N LEU A 320 17.31 14.11 17.69
CA LEU A 320 16.70 15.37 18.17
C LEU A 320 17.33 15.82 19.50
N LYS A 321 17.48 14.90 20.46
CA LYS A 321 18.10 15.21 21.75
C LYS A 321 19.54 15.70 21.59
N GLU A 322 20.32 15.04 20.72
CA GLU A 322 21.70 15.43 20.43
C GLU A 322 21.77 16.78 19.70
N GLN A 323 20.88 17.03 18.75
CA GLN A 323 20.82 18.32 18.06
C GLN A 323 20.49 19.47 19.01
N LEU A 324 19.46 19.32 19.87
CA LEU A 324 19.13 20.32 20.87
C LEU A 324 20.27 20.57 21.85
N LYS A 325 21.05 19.54 22.16
CA LYS A 325 22.26 19.67 22.99
C LYS A 325 23.31 20.54 22.29
N ARG A 326 23.59 20.27 21.01
CA ARG A 326 24.53 21.06 20.19
C ARG A 326 24.11 22.52 20.04
N GLU A 327 22.81 22.77 19.81
CA GLU A 327 22.25 24.13 19.78
C GLU A 327 22.50 24.86 21.11
N LEU A 328 22.21 24.21 22.24
CA LEU A 328 22.45 24.79 23.56
C LEU A 328 23.94 24.99 23.89
N GLU A 329 24.82 24.09 23.45
CA GLU A 329 26.27 24.21 23.62
C GLU A 329 26.82 25.39 22.81
N TYR A 330 26.35 25.54 21.56
CA TYR A 330 26.70 26.68 20.70
C TYR A 330 26.20 28.00 21.29
N ASP A 331 24.94 28.08 21.71
CA ASP A 331 24.38 29.27 22.37
C ASP A 331 25.15 29.64 23.63
N ARG A 332 25.54 28.63 24.42
CA ARG A 332 26.37 28.83 25.61
C ARG A 332 27.74 29.38 25.25
N GLU A 333 28.40 28.84 24.22
CA GLU A 333 29.71 29.31 23.76
C GLU A 333 29.65 30.78 23.33
N GLN A 334 28.66 31.15 22.51
CA GLN A 334 28.45 32.53 22.06
C GLN A 334 28.21 33.50 23.24
N LEU A 335 27.40 33.08 24.22
CA LEU A 335 27.14 33.87 25.43
C LEU A 335 28.37 33.98 26.34
N VAL A 336 29.17 32.91 26.46
CA VAL A 336 30.41 32.90 27.24
C VAL A 336 31.44 33.84 26.62
N ASP A 337 31.61 33.79 25.29
CA ASP A 337 32.48 34.73 24.57
C ASP A 337 31.98 36.17 24.68
N ARG A 338 30.67 36.40 24.52
CA ARG A 338 30.09 37.73 24.71
C ARG A 338 30.32 38.25 26.13
N LYS A 339 30.11 37.41 27.14
CA LYS A 339 30.38 37.77 28.54
C LYS A 339 31.86 38.08 28.76
N HIS A 340 32.75 37.30 28.14
CA HIS A 340 34.18 37.55 28.22
C HIS A 340 34.52 38.94 27.70
N TRP A 341 34.00 39.32 26.52
CA TRP A 341 34.19 40.65 25.93
C TRP A 341 33.74 41.77 26.82
N LEU A 342 32.49 41.70 27.27
CA LEU A 342 31.93 42.71 28.15
C LEU A 342 32.72 42.86 29.46
N THR A 343 33.22 41.75 30.00
CA THR A 343 34.07 41.75 31.20
C THR A 343 35.43 42.40 30.93
N LEU A 344 36.05 42.14 29.78
CA LEU A 344 37.31 42.80 29.39
C LEU A 344 37.12 44.30 29.19
N GLU A 345 36.06 44.73 28.50
CA GLU A 345 35.70 46.15 28.33
C GLU A 345 35.50 46.82 29.71
N GLN A 346 34.77 46.16 30.61
CA GLN A 346 34.54 46.65 31.97
C GLN A 346 35.86 46.84 32.74
N VAL A 347 36.73 45.82 32.76
CA VAL A 347 38.01 45.88 33.48
C VAL A 347 38.92 46.95 32.88
N PHE A 348 38.99 47.05 31.55
CA PHE A 348 39.82 48.02 30.84
C PHE A 348 39.46 49.47 31.20
N VAL A 349 38.15 49.75 31.32
CA VAL A 349 37.62 51.07 31.68
C VAL A 349 37.72 51.33 33.19
N GLU A 350 37.19 50.43 34.03
CA GLU A 350 37.15 50.62 35.49
C GLU A 350 38.54 50.71 36.12
N LYS A 351 39.50 49.93 35.63
CA LYS A 351 40.90 49.93 36.11
C LYS A 351 41.76 50.97 35.40
N ARG A 352 41.16 51.79 34.53
CA ARG A 352 41.82 52.87 33.79
C ARG A 352 43.05 52.42 33.01
N VAL A 353 43.01 51.19 32.47
CA VAL A 353 44.12 50.63 31.66
C VAL A 353 44.33 51.47 30.40
N TYR A 354 43.25 52.05 29.86
CA TYR A 354 43.33 53.00 28.74
C TYR A 354 44.26 54.19 29.00
N LYS A 355 44.45 54.65 30.25
CA LYS A 355 45.39 55.76 30.52
C LYS A 355 46.86 55.36 30.35
N GLN A 356 47.17 54.07 30.46
CA GLN A 356 48.54 53.56 30.34
C GLN A 356 49.04 53.59 28.89
N ILE A 357 48.13 53.74 27.92
CA ILE A 357 48.46 53.81 26.49
C ILE A 357 48.79 55.25 26.04
N GLU A 358 48.33 56.28 26.76
CA GLU A 358 48.44 57.71 26.36
C GLU A 358 49.89 58.14 26.10
N ASN A 359 50.85 57.58 26.85
CA ASN A 359 52.26 57.95 26.78
C ASN A 359 53.12 57.01 25.91
N LYS A 360 52.51 56.09 25.16
CA LYS A 360 53.23 55.09 24.33
C LYS A 360 53.33 55.56 22.88
N LYS A 361 54.55 55.52 22.32
CA LYS A 361 54.86 56.03 20.97
C LYS A 361 54.89 54.96 19.87
N THR A 362 54.80 53.67 20.24
CA THR A 362 54.85 52.53 19.30
C THR A 362 53.63 51.64 19.48
N ALA A 363 53.13 51.06 18.38
CA ALA A 363 51.99 50.14 18.40
C ALA A 363 52.24 48.91 19.29
N GLU A 364 53.46 48.36 19.24
CA GLU A 364 53.88 47.27 20.13
C GLU A 364 53.92 47.70 21.60
N GLY A 365 54.37 48.94 21.87
CA GLY A 365 54.40 49.51 23.21
C GLY A 365 53.00 49.73 23.80
N VAL A 366 52.02 50.08 22.97
CA VAL A 366 50.60 50.17 23.33
C VAL A 366 50.05 48.77 23.65
N ARG A 367 50.25 47.79 22.77
CA ARG A 367 49.78 46.40 22.98
C ARG A 367 50.33 45.80 24.26
N LYS A 368 51.64 45.95 24.50
CA LYS A 368 52.29 45.47 25.73
C LYS A 368 51.73 46.13 26.99
N ALA A 369 51.46 47.44 26.94
CA ALA A 369 50.85 48.16 28.06
C ALA A 369 49.44 47.65 28.39
N VAL A 370 48.62 47.34 27.37
CA VAL A 370 47.29 46.74 27.57
C VAL A 370 47.42 45.35 28.18
N LEU A 371 48.29 44.49 27.64
CA LEU A 371 48.53 43.15 28.16
C LEU A 371 48.99 43.18 29.63
N ASP A 372 50.01 43.95 29.95
CA ASP A 372 50.56 44.06 31.32
C ASP A 372 49.52 44.63 32.31
N GLY A 373 48.75 45.63 31.87
CA GLY A 373 47.69 46.25 32.68
C GLY A 373 46.52 45.32 32.95
N MET A 374 46.12 44.54 31.94
CA MET A 374 45.04 43.56 32.02
C MET A 374 45.45 42.29 32.76
N GLN A 375 46.71 41.87 32.66
CA GLN A 375 47.24 40.66 33.30
C GLN A 375 47.12 40.70 34.83
N LYS A 376 47.20 41.89 35.44
CA LYS A 376 46.95 42.11 36.87
C LYS A 376 45.54 41.72 37.32
N HIS A 377 44.60 41.67 36.39
CA HIS A 377 43.19 41.39 36.63
C HIS A 377 42.70 40.08 36.01
N LYS A 378 43.63 39.18 35.64
CA LYS A 378 43.35 37.89 34.99
C LYS A 378 42.31 37.02 35.73
N ARG A 379 42.18 37.16 37.06
CA ARG A 379 41.19 36.43 37.87
C ARG A 379 39.73 36.75 37.52
N LEU A 380 39.47 37.89 36.91
CA LEU A 380 38.12 38.31 36.50
C LEU A 380 37.76 37.79 35.11
N PHE A 381 38.71 37.23 34.38
CA PHE A 381 38.48 36.82 32.99
C PHE A 381 37.73 35.49 32.92
N VAL A 382 36.84 35.39 31.95
CA VAL A 382 36.07 34.17 31.67
C VAL A 382 36.95 33.14 30.96
N ARG A 383 37.82 33.58 30.03
CA ARG A 383 38.88 32.78 29.41
C ARG A 383 40.18 33.57 29.28
N VAL A 384 41.24 32.93 28.78
CA VAL A 384 42.51 33.61 28.54
C VAL A 384 42.35 34.61 27.40
N MET A 385 42.91 35.80 27.60
CA MET A 385 42.92 36.86 26.59
C MET A 385 43.84 36.49 25.42
N VAL A 386 43.37 36.73 24.19
CA VAL A 386 44.11 36.56 22.93
C VAL A 386 44.37 37.91 22.26
N ASP A 387 45.23 37.95 21.24
CA ASP A 387 45.65 39.20 20.57
C ASP A 387 44.50 39.94 19.87
N GLU A 388 43.47 39.22 19.41
CA GLU A 388 42.25 39.81 18.86
C GLU A 388 41.52 40.67 19.90
N ASP A 389 41.53 40.24 21.16
CA ASP A 389 40.87 40.92 22.28
C ASP A 389 41.55 42.26 22.56
N VAL A 390 42.88 42.27 22.52
CA VAL A 390 43.68 43.49 22.68
C VAL A 390 43.38 44.46 21.55
N THR A 391 43.33 43.97 20.32
CA THR A 391 43.00 44.79 19.14
C THR A 391 41.62 45.42 19.29
N ARG A 392 40.63 44.64 19.71
CA ARG A 392 39.24 45.11 19.94
C ARG A 392 39.12 46.09 21.10
N LEU A 393 39.89 45.91 22.19
CA LEU A 393 39.95 46.86 23.30
C LEU A 393 40.53 48.21 22.86
N LEU A 394 41.48 48.23 21.92
CA LEU A 394 42.04 49.47 21.36
C LEU A 394 41.05 50.20 20.45
N GLU A 395 40.10 49.50 19.84
CA GLU A 395 39.01 50.07 19.03
C GLU A 395 37.82 50.61 19.86
N LEU A 396 37.92 50.56 21.20
CA LEU A 396 36.87 51.06 22.09
C LEU A 396 36.62 52.56 21.85
N ARG A 397 35.38 52.89 21.47
CA ARG A 397 34.94 54.28 21.31
C ARG A 397 34.87 54.98 22.67
N ILE A 398 35.42 56.20 22.77
CA ILE A 398 35.49 57.00 24.00
C ILE A 398 34.12 57.15 24.70
N ARG A 399 33.02 57.23 23.94
CA ARG A 399 31.65 57.28 24.51
C ARG A 399 31.38 56.15 25.50
N ARG A 400 31.88 54.94 25.25
CA ARG A 400 31.67 53.75 26.09
C ARG A 400 32.38 53.79 27.45
N ILE A 401 33.16 54.84 27.73
CA ILE A 401 33.87 55.05 29.01
C ILE A 401 32.96 55.73 30.05
N SER A 402 31.76 56.18 29.66
CA SER A 402 30.82 56.87 30.54
C SER A 402 30.33 55.97 31.69
N ALA A 403 30.00 56.56 32.85
CA ALA A 403 29.43 55.82 33.98
C ALA A 403 28.12 55.10 33.61
N TYR A 404 27.30 55.73 32.75
CA TYR A 404 26.08 55.15 32.20
C TYR A 404 26.34 53.87 31.39
N ASP A 405 27.34 53.88 30.51
CA ASP A 405 27.69 52.70 29.70
C ASP A 405 28.28 51.57 30.56
N ILE A 406 29.00 51.89 31.65
CA ILE A 406 29.53 50.90 32.60
C ILE A 406 28.38 50.21 33.37
N GLU A 407 27.39 50.96 33.85
CA GLU A 407 26.22 50.39 34.53
C GLU A 407 25.43 49.48 33.59
N ARG A 408 25.14 49.95 32.36
CA ARG A 408 24.49 49.10 31.33
C ARG A 408 25.29 47.84 31.04
N ASN A 409 26.62 47.93 30.95
CA ASN A 409 27.49 46.77 30.72
C ASN A 409 27.39 45.75 31.87
N ARG A 410 27.36 46.22 33.13
CA ARG A 410 27.17 45.34 34.31
C ARG A 410 25.82 44.62 34.27
N GLU A 411 24.76 45.32 33.90
CA GLU A 411 23.43 44.72 33.72
C GLU A 411 23.46 43.65 32.62
N GLU A 412 24.04 43.95 31.45
CA GLU A 412 24.18 43.00 30.34
C GLU A 412 24.99 41.75 30.75
N ILE A 413 26.12 41.91 31.47
CA ILE A 413 26.91 40.79 32.01
C ILE A 413 26.08 39.94 32.96
N LYS A 414 25.27 40.56 33.83
CA LYS A 414 24.39 39.86 34.78
C LYS A 414 23.31 39.07 34.05
N GLU A 415 22.65 39.67 33.06
CA GLU A 415 21.64 39.02 32.23
C GLU A 415 22.21 37.83 31.46
N ILE A 416 23.36 38.01 30.81
CA ILE A 416 24.06 36.93 30.11
C ILE A 416 24.44 35.82 31.09
N GLY A 417 24.92 36.18 32.29
CA GLY A 417 25.20 35.22 33.36
C GLY A 417 23.97 34.39 33.75
N ASN A 418 22.79 35.01 33.80
CA ASN A 418 21.53 34.30 34.07
C ASN A 418 21.13 33.37 32.91
N LYS A 419 21.29 33.82 31.65
CA LYS A 419 21.05 33.00 30.46
C LYS A 419 21.96 31.77 30.41
N ILE A 420 23.26 31.94 30.66
CA ILE A 420 24.22 30.83 30.74
C ILE A 420 23.80 29.82 31.81
N LYS A 421 23.45 30.28 33.02
CA LYS A 421 22.96 29.39 34.09
C LYS A 421 21.70 28.62 33.68
N ALA A 422 20.76 29.28 33.00
CA ALA A 422 19.55 28.64 32.51
C ALA A 422 19.87 27.54 31.46
N ILE A 423 20.81 27.81 30.55
CA ILE A 423 21.28 26.82 29.57
C ILE A 423 21.99 25.64 30.27
N GLU A 424 22.84 25.90 31.26
CA GLU A 424 23.52 24.84 32.02
C GLU A 424 22.54 23.92 32.77
N VAL A 425 21.43 24.46 33.28
CA VAL A 425 20.35 23.66 33.87
C VAL A 425 19.67 22.78 32.81
N LYS A 426 19.43 23.32 31.60
CA LYS A 426 18.88 22.55 30.48
C LYS A 426 19.80 21.42 30.03
N LEU A 427 21.10 21.70 29.90
CA LEU A 427 22.13 20.73 29.51
C LEU A 427 22.27 19.58 30.52
N LYS A 428 22.09 19.84 31.81
CA LYS A 428 22.11 18.79 32.86
C LYS A 428 20.99 17.77 32.72
N ASN A 429 19.83 18.17 32.19
CA ASN A 429 18.69 17.27 32.01
C ASN A 429 18.11 17.39 30.60
N MET A 430 18.85 16.87 29.63
CA MET A 430 18.42 16.88 28.23
C MET A 430 17.09 16.17 27.99
N ILE A 431 16.75 15.13 28.77
CA ILE A 431 15.46 14.44 28.62
C ILE A 431 14.31 15.41 28.90
N LYS A 432 14.36 16.12 30.04
CA LYS A 432 13.32 17.10 30.40
C LYS A 432 13.28 18.26 29.39
N THR A 433 14.44 18.73 28.93
CA THR A 433 14.55 19.80 27.94
C THR A 433 13.92 19.40 26.61
N THR A 434 14.23 18.20 26.09
CA THR A 434 13.65 17.71 24.83
C THR A 434 12.14 17.46 24.95
N VAL A 435 11.66 16.93 26.09
CA VAL A 435 10.22 16.79 26.33
C VAL A 435 9.53 18.17 26.33
N GLY A 436 10.10 19.17 27.02
CA GLY A 436 9.54 20.52 27.04
C GLY A 436 9.55 21.20 25.67
N TYR A 437 10.56 20.94 24.84
CA TYR A 437 10.58 21.38 23.45
C TYR A 437 9.44 20.76 22.64
N LEU A 438 9.26 19.44 22.71
CA LEU A 438 8.19 18.73 22.02
C LEU A 438 6.80 19.17 22.49
N GLU A 439 6.60 19.36 23.79
CA GLU A 439 5.34 19.88 24.37
C GLU A 439 5.03 21.28 23.83
N GLY A 440 6.03 22.17 23.73
CA GLY A 440 5.87 23.49 23.12
C GLY A 440 5.55 23.44 21.61
N MET A 441 6.14 22.50 20.88
CA MET A 441 5.82 22.29 19.46
C MET A 441 4.39 21.76 19.26
N ILE A 442 3.94 20.84 20.13
CA ILE A 442 2.55 20.35 20.14
C ILE A 442 1.57 21.49 20.44
N GLU A 443 1.87 22.36 21.40
CA GLU A 443 1.02 23.51 21.73
C GLU A 443 0.92 24.51 20.55
N LYS A 444 2.05 24.81 19.91
CA LYS A 444 2.12 25.79 18.82
C LYS A 444 1.53 25.29 17.50
N TYR A 445 1.79 24.03 17.13
CA TYR A 445 1.46 23.48 15.81
C TYR A 445 0.47 22.33 15.82
N GLY A 446 0.19 21.71 16.97
CA GLY A 446 -0.65 20.51 17.06
C GLY A 446 -2.05 20.67 16.49
N GLY A 447 -2.66 21.85 16.66
CA GLY A 447 -3.98 22.16 16.10
C GLY A 447 -4.02 22.25 14.57
N GLN A 448 -2.88 22.44 13.90
CA GLN A 448 -2.79 22.59 12.44
C GLN A 448 -2.78 21.24 11.71
N TYR A 449 -2.39 20.16 12.39
CA TYR A 449 -2.16 18.84 11.78
C TYR A 449 -3.00 17.72 12.42
N PRO A 450 -4.35 17.82 12.43
CA PRO A 450 -5.21 16.77 12.98
C PRO A 450 -5.14 15.50 12.14
N ARG A 451 -5.36 14.35 12.79
CA ARG A 451 -5.44 13.05 12.12
C ARG A 451 -6.60 13.04 11.11
N ARG A 452 -6.36 12.51 9.90
CA ARG A 452 -7.35 12.47 8.82
C ARG A 452 -7.89 11.06 8.56
N THR A 453 -7.05 10.04 8.70
CA THR A 453 -7.40 8.64 8.47
C THR A 453 -8.01 8.02 9.72
N GLN A 454 -9.15 7.33 9.56
CA GLN A 454 -9.82 6.63 10.64
C GLN A 454 -9.39 5.16 10.68
N ILE A 455 -8.90 4.69 11.82
CA ILE A 455 -8.51 3.29 12.03
C ILE A 455 -9.76 2.48 12.37
N THR A 456 -10.06 1.45 11.58
CA THR A 456 -11.16 0.51 11.83
C THR A 456 -10.76 -0.89 11.40
N LYS A 457 -11.35 -1.91 12.03
CA LYS A 457 -11.18 -3.29 11.57
C LYS A 457 -12.02 -3.49 10.31
N ILE A 458 -11.39 -3.95 9.25
CA ILE A 458 -11.99 -4.12 7.95
C ILE A 458 -12.32 -5.61 7.75
N GLU A 459 -13.60 -5.93 7.65
CA GLU A 459 -14.02 -7.30 7.33
C GLU A 459 -13.74 -7.61 5.86
N ALA A 460 -13.00 -8.70 5.61
CA ALA A 460 -12.70 -9.16 4.27
C ALA A 460 -14.02 -9.48 3.53
N VAL A 461 -14.24 -8.81 2.40
CA VAL A 461 -15.42 -9.07 1.57
C VAL A 461 -15.16 -10.34 0.76
N ASP A 462 -15.93 -11.39 1.04
CA ASP A 462 -15.87 -12.61 0.23
C ASP A 462 -16.40 -12.33 -1.18
N LYS A 463 -15.47 -12.32 -2.15
CA LYS A 463 -15.80 -12.10 -3.56
C LYS A 463 -16.81 -13.13 -4.09
N LYS A 464 -16.82 -14.36 -3.57
CA LYS A 464 -17.79 -15.38 -3.96
C LYS A 464 -19.19 -15.05 -3.45
N ALA A 465 -19.31 -14.56 -2.22
CA ALA A 465 -20.59 -14.17 -1.63
C ALA A 465 -21.21 -12.94 -2.30
N VAL A 466 -20.37 -12.03 -2.79
CA VAL A 466 -20.79 -10.77 -3.40
C VAL A 466 -20.90 -10.85 -4.94
N ALA A 467 -20.45 -11.95 -5.53
CA ALA A 467 -20.53 -12.20 -6.97
C ALA A 467 -21.97 -12.37 -7.46
N ARG A 468 -22.25 -11.74 -8.59
CA ARG A 468 -23.57 -11.80 -9.22
C ARG A 468 -23.68 -13.00 -10.15
N GLN A 469 -24.85 -13.65 -10.16
CA GLN A 469 -25.24 -14.60 -11.20
C GLN A 469 -25.80 -13.85 -12.42
N ASN A 470 -24.92 -13.31 -13.25
CA ASN A 470 -25.30 -12.50 -14.42
C ASN A 470 -24.77 -13.05 -15.75
N LEU A 471 -23.88 -14.05 -15.73
CA LEU A 471 -23.29 -14.62 -16.93
C LEU A 471 -24.23 -15.68 -17.50
N ARG A 472 -24.79 -15.39 -18.67
CA ARG A 472 -25.66 -16.33 -19.39
C ARG A 472 -24.83 -17.19 -20.31
N LEU A 473 -24.74 -18.48 -20.04
CA LEU A 473 -24.10 -19.45 -20.90
C LEU A 473 -25.13 -20.06 -21.83
N SER A 474 -24.73 -20.30 -23.08
CA SER A 474 -25.52 -21.10 -24.01
C SER A 474 -24.64 -21.90 -24.96
N TYR A 475 -25.24 -22.89 -25.60
CA TYR A 475 -24.58 -23.78 -26.55
C TYR A 475 -25.23 -23.66 -27.94
N ASP A 476 -24.41 -23.45 -28.96
CA ASP A 476 -24.84 -23.53 -30.36
C ASP A 476 -24.48 -24.89 -30.96
N LYS A 477 -25.50 -25.64 -31.36
CA LYS A 477 -25.36 -26.98 -31.93
C LYS A 477 -24.65 -26.98 -33.29
N THR A 478 -24.75 -25.90 -34.07
CA THR A 478 -24.19 -25.84 -35.42
C THR A 478 -22.69 -25.64 -35.36
N SER A 479 -22.25 -24.68 -34.55
CA SER A 479 -20.84 -24.34 -34.41
C SER A 479 -20.11 -25.10 -33.31
N SER A 480 -20.85 -25.84 -32.46
CA SER A 480 -20.34 -26.58 -31.30
C SER A 480 -19.59 -25.73 -30.27
N TYR A 481 -19.89 -24.43 -30.24
CA TYR A 481 -19.36 -23.51 -29.23
C TYR A 481 -20.30 -23.45 -28.01
N PHE A 482 -19.69 -23.33 -26.83
CA PHE A 482 -20.34 -23.05 -25.56
C PHE A 482 -19.70 -21.83 -24.90
N GLY A 483 -20.50 -20.94 -24.32
CA GLY A 483 -19.97 -19.79 -23.59
C GLY A 483 -20.95 -18.64 -23.46
N THR A 484 -20.48 -17.54 -22.89
CA THR A 484 -21.28 -16.32 -22.71
C THR A 484 -21.50 -15.55 -24.00
N ASP A 485 -20.57 -15.64 -24.95
CA ASP A 485 -20.62 -14.94 -26.24
C ASP A 485 -21.32 -15.77 -27.32
N VAL A 486 -21.75 -16.98 -26.97
CA VAL A 486 -22.46 -17.88 -27.87
C VAL A 486 -23.94 -17.52 -27.83
N ARG A 487 -24.56 -17.38 -29.01
CA ARG A 487 -26.00 -17.17 -29.16
C ARG A 487 -26.67 -18.48 -29.54
N GLY A 488 -26.68 -19.41 -28.59
CA GLY A 488 -27.28 -20.72 -28.73
C GLY A 488 -28.68 -20.82 -28.14
N ASP A 489 -29.40 -21.86 -28.52
CA ASP A 489 -30.74 -22.20 -28.02
C ASP A 489 -30.71 -23.28 -26.92
N GLN A 490 -29.59 -24.01 -26.77
CA GLN A 490 -29.45 -25.13 -25.83
C GLN A 490 -28.60 -24.79 -24.61
N PHE A 491 -28.83 -25.54 -23.51
CA PHE A 491 -28.08 -25.47 -22.25
C PHE A 491 -27.95 -24.04 -21.69
N LYS A 492 -29.07 -23.31 -21.64
CA LYS A 492 -29.13 -21.94 -21.12
C LYS A 492 -28.97 -21.95 -19.60
N LEU A 493 -27.83 -21.50 -19.10
CA LEU A 493 -27.54 -21.40 -17.67
C LEU A 493 -27.23 -19.95 -17.31
N THR A 494 -27.62 -19.51 -16.12
CA THR A 494 -27.18 -18.22 -15.57
C THR A 494 -26.30 -18.51 -14.36
N VAL A 495 -25.03 -18.09 -14.42
CA VAL A 495 -24.02 -18.41 -13.41
C VAL A 495 -23.23 -17.17 -13.01
N SER A 496 -22.51 -17.25 -11.90
CA SER A 496 -21.49 -16.27 -11.50
C SER A 496 -20.11 -16.61 -12.07
N GLU A 497 -19.17 -15.67 -12.00
CA GLU A 497 -17.78 -15.89 -12.45
C GLU A 497 -17.04 -16.99 -11.66
N PHE A 498 -17.47 -17.28 -10.42
CA PHE A 498 -16.83 -18.25 -9.54
C PHE A 498 -17.48 -19.64 -9.55
N GLU A 499 -18.71 -19.74 -10.08
CA GLU A 499 -19.41 -21.01 -10.20
C GLU A 499 -18.78 -21.89 -11.27
N HIS A 500 -18.85 -23.21 -11.05
CA HIS A 500 -18.36 -24.20 -12.00
C HIS A 500 -19.53 -24.79 -12.80
N VAL A 501 -19.25 -25.13 -14.06
CA VAL A 501 -20.18 -25.74 -14.99
C VAL A 501 -19.51 -26.99 -15.59
N LEU A 502 -20.22 -28.11 -15.56
CA LEU A 502 -19.78 -29.36 -16.17
C LEU A 502 -20.45 -29.51 -17.53
N GLY A 503 -19.64 -29.50 -18.60
CA GLY A 503 -20.10 -29.81 -19.94
C GLY A 503 -19.67 -31.22 -20.37
N ILE A 504 -20.60 -32.03 -20.88
CA ILE A 504 -20.33 -33.36 -21.44
C ILE A 504 -20.81 -33.42 -22.88
N ALA A 505 -19.95 -33.89 -23.78
CA ALA A 505 -20.23 -34.07 -25.20
C ALA A 505 -20.47 -35.53 -25.57
N LYS A 506 -21.12 -35.71 -26.71
CA LYS A 506 -21.59 -37.00 -27.21
C LYS A 506 -20.47 -37.97 -27.58
N ASP A 507 -19.28 -37.46 -27.88
CA ASP A 507 -18.08 -38.26 -28.14
C ASP A 507 -17.40 -38.75 -26.84
N GLY A 508 -17.99 -38.40 -25.69
CA GLY A 508 -17.48 -38.73 -24.37
C GLY A 508 -16.45 -37.76 -23.84
N THR A 509 -16.18 -36.65 -24.52
CA THR A 509 -15.36 -35.58 -23.93
C THR A 509 -16.16 -34.83 -22.85
N TYR A 510 -15.49 -34.47 -21.75
CA TYR A 510 -16.08 -33.60 -20.74
C TYR A 510 -15.07 -32.58 -20.22
N ARG A 511 -15.59 -31.45 -19.74
CA ARG A 511 -14.81 -30.33 -19.17
C ARG A 511 -15.58 -29.72 -18.02
N VAL A 512 -14.87 -29.45 -16.91
CA VAL A 512 -15.34 -28.57 -15.84
C VAL A 512 -14.72 -27.21 -16.05
N MET A 513 -15.58 -26.20 -16.21
CA MET A 513 -15.21 -24.81 -16.53
C MET A 513 -15.91 -23.84 -15.59
N ASN A 514 -15.56 -22.56 -15.62
CA ASN A 514 -16.34 -21.50 -15.00
C ASN A 514 -17.36 -20.99 -16.03
N ALA A 515 -17.38 -19.69 -16.29
CA ALA A 515 -18.14 -19.07 -17.37
C ALA A 515 -17.19 -18.63 -18.51
N PRO A 516 -16.82 -19.52 -19.44
CA PRO A 516 -15.95 -19.14 -20.55
C PRO A 516 -16.67 -18.22 -21.54
N ALA A 517 -15.94 -17.28 -22.14
CA ALA A 517 -16.45 -16.45 -23.23
C ALA A 517 -16.92 -17.30 -24.42
N LYS A 518 -16.03 -18.21 -24.87
CA LYS A 518 -16.30 -19.14 -25.97
C LYS A 518 -15.35 -20.34 -25.90
N VAL A 519 -15.89 -21.55 -25.94
CA VAL A 519 -15.14 -22.81 -25.92
C VAL A 519 -15.71 -23.75 -26.97
N LEU A 520 -14.83 -24.34 -27.78
CA LEU A 520 -15.20 -25.39 -28.75
C LEU A 520 -15.18 -26.76 -28.06
N PHE A 521 -16.26 -27.52 -28.25
CA PHE A 521 -16.32 -28.94 -27.93
C PHE A 521 -16.09 -29.78 -29.19
N THR A 522 -15.37 -30.90 -29.04
CA THR A 522 -15.03 -31.79 -30.17
C THR A 522 -16.27 -32.54 -30.71
N GLY A 523 -17.19 -32.90 -29.83
CA GLY A 523 -18.48 -33.49 -30.19
C GLY A 523 -19.65 -32.60 -29.74
N PRO A 524 -20.87 -32.87 -30.25
CA PRO A 524 -22.03 -32.10 -29.84
C PRO A 524 -22.30 -32.28 -28.35
N MET A 525 -22.48 -31.18 -27.62
CA MET A 525 -22.82 -31.24 -26.19
C MET A 525 -24.16 -31.95 -25.97
N ILE A 526 -24.21 -32.78 -24.94
CA ILE A 526 -25.41 -33.50 -24.50
C ILE A 526 -25.83 -33.16 -23.08
N PHE A 527 -24.95 -32.50 -22.32
CA PHE A 527 -25.20 -32.10 -20.94
C PHE A 527 -24.39 -30.85 -20.60
N ALA A 528 -25.03 -29.91 -19.91
CA ALA A 528 -24.36 -28.78 -19.26
C ALA A 528 -25.18 -28.34 -18.05
N GLU A 529 -24.59 -28.41 -16.85
CA GLU A 529 -25.21 -27.98 -15.59
C GLU A 529 -24.17 -27.40 -14.63
N LEU A 530 -24.64 -26.69 -13.60
CA LEU A 530 -23.82 -26.22 -12.48
C LEU A 530 -23.16 -27.42 -11.80
N PHE A 531 -21.88 -27.28 -11.50
CA PHE A 531 -21.05 -28.31 -10.88
C PHE A 531 -20.59 -27.84 -9.50
N ASP A 532 -20.90 -28.61 -8.48
CA ASP A 532 -20.42 -28.39 -7.12
C ASP A 532 -19.17 -29.25 -6.87
N PRO A 533 -17.96 -28.65 -6.72
CA PRO A 533 -16.73 -29.40 -6.48
C PRO A 533 -16.74 -30.22 -5.19
N GLU A 534 -17.51 -29.83 -4.18
CA GLU A 534 -17.54 -30.53 -2.89
C GLU A 534 -18.40 -31.80 -2.96
N LYS A 535 -19.52 -31.74 -3.70
CA LYS A 535 -20.41 -32.89 -3.89
C LYS A 535 -19.97 -33.80 -5.03
N GLY A 536 -19.33 -33.24 -6.05
CA GLY A 536 -19.05 -33.92 -7.31
C GLY A 536 -20.31 -34.17 -8.14
N ALA A 537 -20.15 -34.85 -9.28
CA ALA A 537 -21.29 -35.24 -10.14
C ALA A 537 -21.23 -36.72 -10.50
N GLU A 538 -22.36 -37.41 -10.34
CA GLU A 538 -22.51 -38.85 -10.56
C GLU A 538 -23.39 -39.14 -11.77
N PHE A 539 -22.91 -40.04 -12.64
CA PHE A 539 -23.64 -40.43 -13.84
C PHE A 539 -23.52 -41.93 -14.11
N THR A 540 -24.56 -42.50 -14.71
CA THR A 540 -24.45 -43.78 -15.41
C THR A 540 -24.31 -43.52 -16.89
N VAL A 541 -23.15 -43.88 -17.45
CA VAL A 541 -22.80 -43.64 -18.86
C VAL A 541 -22.92 -44.95 -19.62
N VAL A 542 -23.76 -44.96 -20.65
CA VAL A 542 -23.89 -46.05 -21.60
C VAL A 542 -23.38 -45.57 -22.96
N TYR A 543 -22.39 -46.25 -23.51
CA TYR A 543 -21.71 -45.81 -24.73
C TYR A 543 -21.30 -46.98 -25.62
N ARG A 544 -21.10 -46.68 -26.90
CA ARG A 544 -20.49 -47.59 -27.87
C ARG A 544 -19.12 -47.09 -28.29
N ASP A 545 -18.17 -48.01 -28.42
CA ASP A 545 -16.84 -47.70 -28.95
C ASP A 545 -16.82 -47.63 -30.50
N LYS A 546 -15.66 -47.37 -31.09
CA LYS A 546 -15.47 -47.32 -32.55
C LYS A 546 -15.89 -48.61 -33.26
N LYS A 547 -15.83 -49.77 -32.59
CA LYS A 547 -16.24 -51.08 -33.10
C LYS A 547 -17.72 -51.39 -32.84
N LYS A 548 -18.49 -50.39 -32.39
CA LYS A 548 -19.90 -50.50 -31.96
C LYS A 548 -20.10 -51.48 -30.80
N MET A 549 -19.07 -51.76 -30.01
CA MET A 549 -19.21 -52.56 -28.80
C MET A 549 -19.81 -51.70 -27.69
N ALA A 550 -20.86 -52.20 -27.04
CA ALA A 550 -21.59 -51.47 -26.02
C ALA A 550 -21.02 -51.71 -24.62
N PHE A 551 -20.78 -50.62 -23.89
CA PHE A 551 -20.27 -50.60 -22.53
C PHE A 551 -21.15 -49.71 -21.65
N ALA A 552 -21.19 -50.02 -20.36
CA ALA A 552 -21.78 -49.14 -19.36
C ALA A 552 -20.92 -49.03 -18.11
N LYS A 553 -21.00 -47.88 -17.45
CA LYS A 553 -20.31 -47.63 -16.18
C LYS A 553 -21.04 -46.58 -15.36
N LYS A 554 -21.01 -46.74 -14.04
CA LYS A 554 -21.29 -45.67 -13.09
C LYS A 554 -19.98 -44.91 -12.84
N ILE A 555 -20.03 -43.59 -12.91
CA ILE A 555 -18.87 -42.72 -12.70
C ILE A 555 -19.21 -41.62 -11.70
N LYS A 556 -18.20 -41.18 -10.97
CA LYS A 556 -18.24 -39.97 -10.15
C LYS A 556 -17.10 -39.03 -10.55
N ILE A 557 -17.43 -37.78 -10.86
CA ILE A 557 -16.47 -36.73 -11.20
C ILE A 557 -16.27 -35.87 -9.94
N GLU A 558 -15.14 -36.06 -9.27
CA GLU A 558 -14.76 -35.29 -8.05
C GLU A 558 -13.47 -34.50 -8.28
N LYS A 559 -12.47 -35.13 -8.91
CA LYS A 559 -11.15 -34.53 -9.16
C LYS A 559 -11.06 -34.04 -10.60
N PHE A 560 -10.71 -32.77 -10.77
CA PHE A 560 -10.56 -32.16 -12.08
C PHE A 560 -9.48 -31.08 -12.07
N ILE A 561 -9.04 -30.72 -13.27
CA ILE A 561 -8.24 -29.52 -13.52
C ILE A 561 -9.13 -28.66 -14.39
N ARG A 562 -9.36 -27.41 -14.00
CA ARG A 562 -10.25 -26.49 -14.71
C ARG A 562 -9.84 -26.36 -16.17
N ASN A 563 -10.83 -26.31 -17.06
CA ASN A 563 -10.67 -26.18 -18.51
C ASN A 563 -9.89 -27.31 -19.20
N ARG A 564 -9.41 -28.32 -18.47
CA ARG A 564 -8.79 -29.51 -19.06
C ARG A 564 -9.87 -30.41 -19.66
N GLU A 565 -9.66 -30.85 -20.89
CA GLU A 565 -10.48 -31.87 -21.51
C GLU A 565 -10.14 -33.25 -20.97
N TYR A 566 -11.18 -33.97 -20.56
CA TYR A 566 -11.13 -35.35 -20.16
C TYR A 566 -12.03 -36.20 -21.04
N ARG A 567 -11.86 -37.52 -20.98
CA ARG A 567 -12.62 -38.46 -21.80
C ARG A 567 -13.23 -39.56 -20.95
N LEU A 568 -14.54 -39.72 -21.09
CA LEU A 568 -15.32 -40.84 -20.59
C LEU A 568 -15.14 -42.08 -21.47
N ILE A 569 -14.76 -41.92 -22.73
CA ILE A 569 -14.52 -43.03 -23.66
C ILE A 569 -13.03 -43.09 -23.98
N LYS A 570 -12.37 -44.21 -23.67
CA LYS A 570 -10.94 -44.40 -23.89
C LYS A 570 -10.57 -44.40 -25.37
N ASP A 571 -11.41 -45.01 -26.20
CA ASP A 571 -11.18 -45.18 -27.65
C ASP A 571 -11.72 -43.98 -28.45
N LYS A 572 -10.87 -43.38 -29.30
CA LYS A 572 -11.28 -42.33 -30.24
C LYS A 572 -12.36 -42.85 -31.21
N GLY A 573 -13.46 -42.11 -31.36
CA GLY A 573 -14.57 -42.45 -32.25
C GLY A 573 -15.69 -43.28 -31.61
N GLY A 574 -15.71 -43.39 -30.27
CA GLY A 574 -16.90 -43.84 -29.56
C GLY A 574 -17.94 -42.74 -29.37
N ARG A 575 -19.15 -43.14 -28.95
CA ARG A 575 -20.29 -42.26 -28.77
C ARG A 575 -21.09 -42.67 -27.54
N ILE A 576 -21.46 -41.69 -26.71
CA ILE A 576 -22.43 -41.85 -25.63
C ILE A 576 -23.82 -42.01 -26.24
N ASP A 577 -24.50 -43.09 -25.87
CA ASP A 577 -25.87 -43.38 -26.27
C ASP A 577 -26.87 -42.97 -25.18
N LEU A 578 -26.52 -43.18 -23.90
CA LEU A 578 -27.32 -42.70 -22.75
C LEU A 578 -26.39 -42.09 -21.69
N LEU A 579 -26.77 -40.92 -21.19
CA LEU A 579 -26.21 -40.29 -20.00
C LEU A 579 -27.34 -40.18 -18.98
N LEU A 580 -27.25 -40.93 -17.89
CA LEU A 580 -28.32 -41.03 -16.90
C LEU A 580 -27.87 -40.45 -15.55
N PRO A 581 -28.78 -39.84 -14.78
CA PRO A 581 -28.45 -39.33 -13.45
C PRO A 581 -28.09 -40.45 -12.47
N ALA A 582 -27.55 -40.07 -11.32
CA ALA A 582 -27.24 -40.98 -10.23
C ALA A 582 -28.45 -41.86 -9.84
N GLY A 583 -28.21 -43.13 -9.55
CA GLY A 583 -29.27 -44.07 -9.13
C GLY A 583 -30.22 -44.54 -10.23
N ALA A 584 -30.04 -44.15 -11.49
CA ALA A 584 -30.88 -44.61 -12.59
C ALA A 584 -30.78 -46.14 -12.79
N THR A 585 -31.89 -46.84 -12.50
CA THR A 585 -32.05 -48.28 -12.70
C THR A 585 -32.80 -48.60 -14.01
N GLY A 586 -32.88 -49.88 -14.34
CA GLY A 586 -33.57 -50.38 -15.54
C GLY A 586 -32.65 -51.16 -16.47
N THR A 587 -33.27 -51.75 -17.49
CA THR A 587 -32.62 -52.67 -18.42
C THR A 587 -32.33 -51.96 -19.73
N VAL A 588 -31.13 -52.14 -20.26
CA VAL A 588 -30.76 -51.67 -21.59
C VAL A 588 -30.91 -52.82 -22.58
N HIS A 589 -31.91 -52.70 -23.45
CA HIS A 589 -32.15 -53.62 -24.55
C HIS A 589 -31.29 -53.24 -25.76
N MET A 590 -30.63 -54.22 -26.37
CA MET A 590 -29.65 -54.04 -27.43
C MET A 590 -29.88 -54.98 -28.61
N ASP A 591 -30.10 -54.39 -29.79
CA ASP A 591 -30.15 -55.12 -31.05
C ASP A 591 -28.74 -55.26 -31.63
N PHE A 592 -28.31 -56.48 -31.94
CA PHE A 592 -27.00 -56.69 -32.55
C PHE A 592 -27.00 -56.35 -34.04
N VAL A 593 -25.83 -55.97 -34.56
CA VAL A 593 -25.63 -55.77 -36.00
C VAL A 593 -25.86 -57.10 -36.74
N PRO A 594 -26.71 -57.16 -37.78
CA PRO A 594 -26.99 -58.40 -38.51
C PRO A 594 -25.75 -59.02 -39.16
N ALA A 595 -25.51 -60.32 -38.94
CA ALA A 595 -24.45 -61.10 -39.55
C ALA A 595 -24.95 -62.47 -40.06
N LYS A 596 -24.31 -63.02 -41.11
CA LYS A 596 -24.66 -64.35 -41.65
C LYS A 596 -24.49 -65.43 -40.55
N ARG A 597 -25.50 -66.29 -40.38
CA ARG A 597 -25.56 -67.41 -39.40
C ARG A 597 -25.63 -66.99 -37.91
N GLN A 598 -26.16 -65.81 -37.62
CA GLN A 598 -26.26 -65.29 -36.25
C GLN A 598 -27.43 -65.91 -35.45
N ARG A 599 -27.10 -66.66 -34.39
CA ARG A 599 -28.09 -67.29 -33.47
C ARG A 599 -28.67 -66.33 -32.42
N LEU A 600 -27.83 -65.45 -31.84
CA LEU A 600 -28.25 -64.45 -30.85
C LEU A 600 -28.42 -63.09 -31.52
N LYS A 601 -29.63 -62.54 -31.51
CA LYS A 601 -30.00 -61.30 -32.21
C LYS A 601 -30.07 -60.07 -31.30
N GLU A 602 -30.41 -60.28 -30.03
CA GLU A 602 -30.66 -59.23 -29.04
C GLU A 602 -30.04 -59.62 -27.69
N ALA A 603 -29.79 -58.64 -26.83
CA ALA A 603 -29.39 -58.86 -25.44
C ALA A 603 -29.91 -57.74 -24.53
N ASP A 604 -30.19 -58.11 -23.29
CA ASP A 604 -30.60 -57.20 -22.22
C ASP A 604 -29.49 -57.08 -21.18
N PHE A 605 -29.26 -55.88 -20.67
CA PHE A 605 -28.29 -55.61 -19.61
C PHE A 605 -28.93 -54.79 -18.50
N ASP A 606 -28.94 -55.30 -17.28
CA ASP A 606 -29.47 -54.58 -16.12
C ASP A 606 -28.41 -53.61 -15.55
N LEU A 607 -28.74 -52.31 -15.56
CA LEU A 607 -27.88 -51.24 -15.06
C LEU A 607 -27.69 -51.29 -13.53
N SER A 608 -28.55 -52.01 -12.79
CA SER A 608 -28.42 -52.18 -11.35
C SER A 608 -27.10 -52.88 -10.97
N THR A 609 -26.65 -53.80 -11.84
CA THR A 609 -25.45 -54.64 -11.65
C THR A 609 -24.13 -53.90 -11.81
N LEU A 610 -24.14 -52.63 -12.24
CA LEU A 610 -22.93 -51.83 -12.43
C LEU A 610 -22.36 -51.35 -11.10
N GLU A 611 -21.06 -51.56 -10.92
CA GLU A 611 -20.26 -50.93 -9.86
C GLU A 611 -19.78 -49.53 -10.28
N THR A 612 -19.47 -48.70 -9.28
CA THR A 612 -18.89 -47.38 -9.50
C THR A 612 -17.43 -47.50 -9.92
N THR A 613 -17.05 -46.84 -11.00
CA THR A 613 -15.71 -46.88 -11.59
C THR A 613 -15.17 -45.47 -11.84
N SER A 614 -13.86 -45.36 -12.08
CA SER A 614 -13.26 -44.08 -12.43
C SER A 614 -13.75 -43.58 -13.80
N PRO A 615 -13.81 -42.25 -14.03
CA PRO A 615 -14.22 -41.70 -15.32
C PRO A 615 -13.40 -42.21 -16.52
N SER A 616 -12.14 -42.62 -16.33
CA SER A 616 -11.26 -43.15 -17.39
C SER A 616 -11.37 -44.66 -17.60
N ALA A 617 -12.07 -45.40 -16.73
CA ALA A 617 -12.26 -46.85 -16.86
C ALA A 617 -13.13 -47.20 -18.07
N ARG A 618 -12.95 -48.40 -18.62
CA ARG A 618 -13.73 -48.89 -19.78
C ARG A 618 -15.15 -49.34 -19.40
N GLY A 619 -15.42 -49.60 -18.12
CA GLY A 619 -16.72 -50.07 -17.67
C GLY A 619 -17.02 -51.53 -18.02
N ALA A 620 -18.21 -51.99 -17.64
CA ALA A 620 -18.70 -53.33 -17.93
C ALA A 620 -19.10 -53.43 -19.40
N ARG A 621 -18.68 -54.53 -20.06
CA ARG A 621 -19.11 -54.85 -21.42
C ARG A 621 -20.53 -55.41 -21.35
N MET A 622 -21.48 -54.72 -21.98
CA MET A 622 -22.89 -55.12 -21.93
C MET A 622 -23.23 -56.20 -22.95
N ALA A 623 -22.51 -56.24 -24.07
CA ALA A 623 -22.78 -57.17 -25.15
C ALA A 623 -21.51 -57.87 -25.65
N PRO A 624 -21.57 -59.18 -25.98
CA PRO A 624 -20.45 -59.89 -26.60
C PRO A 624 -20.25 -59.49 -28.07
N LYS A 625 -21.22 -58.82 -28.72
CA LYS A 625 -21.20 -58.48 -30.15
C LYS A 625 -21.45 -56.99 -30.42
N PRO A 626 -21.11 -56.48 -31.62
CA PRO A 626 -21.43 -55.12 -32.04
C PRO A 626 -22.94 -54.84 -32.01
N VAL A 627 -23.32 -53.70 -31.44
CA VAL A 627 -24.70 -53.29 -31.20
C VAL A 627 -25.14 -52.22 -32.21
N GLY A 628 -26.21 -52.51 -32.94
CA GLY A 628 -26.82 -51.62 -33.94
C GLY A 628 -27.74 -50.57 -33.32
N LYS A 629 -28.69 -51.02 -32.50
CA LYS A 629 -29.64 -50.15 -31.77
C LYS A 629 -29.62 -50.47 -30.28
N LEU A 630 -29.87 -49.46 -29.48
CA LEU A 630 -29.89 -49.53 -28.03
C LEU A 630 -31.09 -48.74 -27.52
N LYS A 631 -31.88 -49.36 -26.63
CA LYS A 631 -33.07 -48.75 -26.03
C LYS A 631 -33.08 -49.02 -24.53
N ARG A 632 -33.27 -47.97 -23.73
CA ARG A 632 -33.51 -48.13 -22.29
C ARG A 632 -34.96 -48.54 -22.06
N ILE A 633 -35.16 -49.56 -21.24
CA ILE A 633 -36.43 -49.94 -20.64
C ILE A 633 -36.31 -49.54 -19.16
N PRO A 634 -36.96 -48.45 -18.72
CA PRO A 634 -36.99 -48.08 -17.31
C PRO A 634 -37.58 -49.22 -16.49
N ALA A 635 -37.09 -49.43 -15.27
CA ALA A 635 -37.80 -50.28 -14.32
C ALA A 635 -39.14 -49.59 -14.00
N GLU A 636 -40.28 -50.28 -14.14
CA GLU A 636 -41.58 -49.75 -13.73
C GLU A 636 -41.52 -49.35 -12.25
N GLU A 637 -41.91 -48.12 -11.94
CA GLU A 637 -42.33 -47.75 -10.58
C GLU A 637 -43.62 -48.52 -10.27
N GLY A 638 -43.47 -49.71 -9.67
CA GLY A 638 -44.50 -50.43 -8.91
C GLY A 638 -45.86 -50.64 -9.57
N ALA A 639 -46.03 -51.73 -10.33
CA ALA A 639 -47.34 -52.34 -10.56
C ALA A 639 -47.46 -53.66 -9.78
N ALA A 640 -48.36 -53.66 -8.82
CA ALA A 640 -48.74 -54.79 -8.00
C ALA A 640 -49.25 -55.98 -8.84
N THR A 641 -48.90 -57.18 -8.36
CA THR A 641 -49.62 -58.44 -8.53
C THR A 641 -49.98 -58.91 -9.94
N ARG A 642 -49.22 -59.91 -10.42
CA ARG A 642 -49.81 -61.09 -11.10
C ARG A 642 -48.93 -62.32 -10.88
N ARG A 643 -49.17 -63.00 -9.75
CA ARG A 643 -48.65 -64.36 -9.50
C ARG A 643 -49.32 -65.31 -10.50
N LYS A 644 -48.49 -66.02 -11.27
CA LYS A 644 -48.88 -67.16 -12.09
C LYS A 644 -49.31 -68.32 -11.20
N SER A 645 -50.42 -68.92 -11.59
CA SER A 645 -50.97 -70.20 -11.16
C SER A 645 -50.00 -71.37 -11.37
N ALA A 646 -49.75 -72.17 -10.32
CA ALA A 646 -49.38 -73.59 -10.43
C ALA A 646 -49.86 -74.37 -9.19
N LYS A 647 -50.25 -75.62 -9.42
CA LYS A 647 -51.13 -76.51 -8.61
C LYS A 647 -50.48 -77.21 -7.40
N LYS A 648 -51.34 -77.40 -6.36
CA LYS A 648 -51.56 -78.58 -5.46
C LYS A 648 -50.51 -78.94 -4.37
N PRO A 649 -50.87 -79.69 -3.29
CA PRO A 649 -52.19 -80.20 -2.86
C PRO A 649 -52.57 -80.04 -1.34
N ALA A 650 -53.88 -80.20 -1.09
CA ALA A 650 -54.59 -80.84 0.04
C ALA A 650 -54.12 -80.74 1.51
N GLY A 651 -55.03 -80.30 2.40
CA GLY A 651 -55.06 -80.75 3.80
C GLY A 651 -55.79 -79.88 4.82
N LYS A 652 -57.07 -80.17 5.09
CA LYS A 652 -57.90 -79.95 6.30
C LYS A 652 -58.44 -78.52 6.66
N LYS A 653 -59.78 -78.50 6.79
CA LYS A 653 -60.72 -77.52 7.40
C LYS A 653 -60.61 -77.49 8.96
N PRO A 654 -61.43 -76.73 9.74
CA PRO A 654 -61.65 -75.27 9.77
C PRO A 654 -61.77 -74.66 11.22
N ALA A 655 -61.60 -73.33 11.36
CA ALA A 655 -62.40 -72.35 12.18
C ALA A 655 -62.52 -72.48 13.74
N PRO A 656 -62.96 -71.42 14.50
CA PRO A 656 -62.90 -69.94 14.35
C PRO A 656 -62.51 -69.21 15.69
N PRO A 657 -63.12 -68.08 16.14
CA PRO A 657 -62.59 -66.70 16.07
C PRO A 657 -62.45 -66.00 17.45
N GLY A 658 -61.96 -64.76 17.46
CA GLY A 658 -61.95 -63.88 18.65
C GLY A 658 -61.11 -62.63 18.36
N GLU A 659 -61.61 -61.63 17.64
CA GLU A 659 -62.48 -60.53 18.09
C GLU A 659 -61.79 -59.54 19.06
N GLN A 660 -61.97 -58.24 18.74
CA GLN A 660 -61.74 -57.02 19.55
C GLN A 660 -60.29 -56.47 19.54
N GLY A 661 -60.04 -55.20 19.19
CA GLY A 661 -60.97 -54.12 18.88
C GLY A 661 -60.27 -52.89 18.32
N ASP A 662 -61.04 -52.23 17.47
CA ASP A 662 -61.01 -50.87 16.92
C ASP A 662 -60.29 -49.82 17.78
N LEU A 663 -59.37 -49.06 17.17
CA LEU A 663 -59.62 -47.80 16.45
C LEU A 663 -60.21 -46.72 17.36
N PHE A 664 -59.34 -45.77 17.76
CA PHE A 664 -59.51 -44.35 17.45
C PHE A 664 -58.14 -43.69 17.30
#